data_AF-A0A955UGQ6-F1
#
_entry.id   AF-A0A955UGQ6-F1
#
_cell.length_a   1.000
_cell.length_b   1.000
_cell.length_c   1.000
_cell.angle_alpha   90.00
_cell.angle_beta   90.00
_cell.angle_gamma   90.00
#
_symmetry.space_group_name_H-M   'P 1'
#
loop_
_entity.id
_entity.type
_entity.pdbx_description
1 polymer ?
#
loop_
_entity_poly.entity_id
_entity_poly.type
_entity_poly.pdbx_seq_one_letter_code
_entity_poly.pdbx_strand_id
1 'polypeptide(L)'
;MMRRFSRRRRGGSEGRGRTIEAGEWLPKLLEHGVIEAARLEPWAESGVPDSVAAIGRGEGPDGSALIVAFSPGSATEALLGGLAAAQRAVETDSFAGEVKIVAPQWPSGARRLLGLLGRLPYGLEPVVAAGLGGDRVIVDVEPAAPLLTLNAAQLAARLATPELRVAFGRAAQALEGLAAKHGGCVRAGADRLELVVLARRVAELRLENEGIVLETQIGGRTTTPLSGADLAGAFDGLEGQLRRRLNDRKVREGEEGLRGRLVAELATGHELRSLRPWPLPGSELDEIDAVGLGAEGEPVVVAVREELDWAALANVLEALAPVEALLPVLFAEAAPPLRLGRQRLLLVSARFAEGLERALSALVLPFELRDVASTSGARVDLVSRAAGEGAQPRPGRRGRRRGGRGRSGFDEGRGDADERPSSREPAEDDADDRGDAEELAAEERGSEADENGGRGRRGRRRRGRRGGRGAESEGADLEREASGRESRELREGRESREGRDARDAEDGGGEGGRRRRRFEEVSLMDLDDGPGDDEGERAQEGESRGRRGRSRRRGRRSGRRGGAGDEGEATAEAASEEESAEVVTEEDLVDADDLSEILARLPDDVPEFEGGEARAPAYDDEEEDEEERGRGGRGPAPRAVEDPIDEVRAAMRRRSAVLVHADPDSLFAAILLARDIRQLEGLWIYPQSELMTFFRSIATDLRDDTPIFVIGFTPSPARDVVQASSLYRGRLHWFDRHAWPPEDLMALRGSLGADAVMGGDGLDSTLPLVLETCSRRSRFSDKLVDLATGRFTQHDFERWGRLWRARAEEISRKTGDIRSDLAPLLAGRPSDLAKEAAARELPPPPPEVAWIAERDFRLVYFGSHVMVVLEVDASLDVHLAARIARERYDATLSLARRVDDETFVFAGDEGTGKRALDYLAVSEHLAEKLEWVEARPDADHVARFRVRDLARHPERMEEILAEIAMGRSLLER
;
A
#
# COMPACT_ATOMS: atom_id res chain seq x y z
N MET A 1 31.85 -1.09 46.72
CA MET A 1 31.63 -2.44 46.16
C MET A 1 30.17 -2.84 46.42
N MET A 2 29.26 -2.48 45.51
CA MET A 2 27.85 -2.89 45.54
C MET A 2 27.40 -3.11 44.09
N ARG A 3 26.96 -4.34 43.80
CA ARG A 3 26.59 -4.84 42.47
C ARG A 3 25.34 -4.13 41.95
N ARG A 4 25.47 -3.46 40.81
CA ARG A 4 24.34 -2.89 40.04
C ARG A 4 23.58 -4.04 39.36
N PHE A 5 22.31 -4.22 39.72
CA PHE A 5 21.37 -5.06 38.98
C PHE A 5 20.90 -4.30 37.73
N SER A 6 21.50 -4.59 36.57
CA SER A 6 20.96 -4.18 35.27
C SER A 6 19.80 -5.10 34.89
N ARG A 7 18.56 -4.59 34.92
CA ARG A 7 17.42 -5.24 34.27
C ARG A 7 17.58 -5.13 32.75
N ARG A 8 18.18 -6.16 32.16
CA ARG A 8 18.15 -6.42 30.72
C ARG A 8 16.70 -6.78 30.35
N ARG A 9 15.99 -5.88 29.67
CA ARG A 9 14.71 -6.20 29.04
C ARG A 9 14.99 -7.28 27.97
N ARG A 10 14.41 -8.48 28.16
CA ARG A 10 14.32 -9.53 27.13
C ARG A 10 13.48 -8.97 25.99
N GLY A 11 14.13 -8.64 24.87
CA GLY A 11 13.47 -8.59 23.57
C GLY A 11 13.23 -10.02 23.08
N GLY A 12 12.07 -10.24 22.45
CA GLY A 12 11.55 -11.55 22.06
C GLY A 12 12.50 -12.40 21.23
N SER A 13 12.82 -13.57 21.77
CA SER A 13 13.48 -14.71 21.12
C SER A 13 13.06 -15.96 21.92
N GLU A 14 11.76 -16.12 22.17
CA GLU A 14 11.18 -17.28 22.88
C GLU A 14 10.56 -18.30 21.89
N GLY A 15 11.22 -18.52 20.74
CA GLY A 15 10.77 -19.46 19.70
C GLY A 15 11.69 -20.65 19.42
N ARG A 16 12.85 -20.79 20.10
CA ARG A 16 13.60 -22.06 20.03
C ARG A 16 12.89 -23.08 20.91
N GLY A 17 12.03 -23.88 20.28
CA GLY A 17 11.27 -24.96 20.91
C GLY A 17 12.16 -25.83 21.80
N ARG A 18 11.66 -26.18 22.99
CA ARG A 18 12.31 -27.18 23.83
C ARG A 18 12.34 -28.49 23.05
N THR A 19 13.52 -29.09 22.92
CA THR A 19 13.71 -30.42 22.34
C THR A 19 12.79 -31.43 23.05
N ILE A 20 11.99 -32.16 22.28
CA ILE A 20 11.09 -33.21 22.76
C ILE A 20 11.85 -34.53 22.65
N GLU A 21 12.53 -34.92 23.73
CA GLU A 21 13.37 -36.12 23.72
C GLU A 21 12.51 -37.39 23.62
N ALA A 22 12.57 -38.07 22.47
CA ALA A 22 11.81 -39.31 22.23
C ALA A 22 12.17 -40.42 23.24
N GLY A 23 13.44 -40.48 23.69
CA GLY A 23 13.89 -41.41 24.73
C GLY A 23 13.26 -41.15 26.10
N GLU A 24 12.77 -39.93 26.37
CA GLU A 24 12.07 -39.60 27.61
C GLU A 24 10.56 -39.87 27.48
N TRP A 25 9.95 -39.44 26.37
CA TRP A 25 8.50 -39.41 26.23
C TRP A 25 7.89 -40.74 25.80
N LEU A 26 8.53 -41.48 24.89
CA LEU A 26 7.97 -42.75 24.40
C LEU A 26 7.83 -43.80 25.52
N PRO A 27 8.82 -44.00 26.43
CA PRO A 27 8.66 -44.92 27.56
C PRO A 27 7.52 -44.51 28.49
N LYS A 28 7.33 -43.21 28.75
CA LYS A 28 6.23 -42.71 29.59
C LYS A 28 4.86 -43.02 28.97
N LEU A 29 4.73 -42.90 27.65
CA LEU A 29 3.47 -43.24 26.96
C LEU A 29 3.11 -44.73 27.10
N LEU A 30 4.12 -45.62 27.14
CA LEU A 30 3.95 -47.04 27.41
C LEU A 30 3.64 -47.33 28.89
N GLU A 31 4.43 -46.76 29.81
CA GLU A 31 4.28 -46.95 31.26
C GLU A 31 2.87 -46.56 31.74
N HIS A 32 2.34 -45.49 31.18
CA HIS A 32 1.03 -44.96 31.53
C HIS A 32 -0.12 -45.52 30.69
N GLY A 33 0.14 -46.50 29.82
CA GLY A 33 -0.88 -47.19 29.03
C GLY A 33 -1.59 -46.30 28.00
N VAL A 34 -1.01 -45.16 27.64
CA VAL A 34 -1.55 -44.27 26.59
C VAL A 34 -1.45 -44.97 25.23
N ILE A 35 -0.36 -45.71 25.03
CA ILE A 35 -0.11 -46.52 23.85
C ILE A 35 0.15 -47.96 24.26
N GLU A 36 -0.55 -48.88 23.62
CA GLU A 36 -0.27 -50.32 23.70
C GLU A 36 0.69 -50.69 22.57
N ALA A 37 1.91 -51.10 22.92
CA ALA A 37 2.90 -51.62 21.99
C ALA A 37 3.75 -52.70 22.68
N ALA A 38 4.12 -53.74 21.94
CA ALA A 38 5.06 -54.77 22.40
C ALA A 38 6.50 -54.22 22.47
N ARG A 39 6.84 -53.30 21.55
CA ARG A 39 8.12 -52.60 21.48
C ARG A 39 7.90 -51.23 20.88
N LEU A 40 8.57 -50.20 21.40
CA LEU A 40 8.56 -48.85 20.85
C LEU A 40 9.94 -48.20 21.06
N GLU A 41 10.60 -47.85 19.97
CA GLU A 41 11.94 -47.26 20.00
C GLU A 41 11.96 -45.88 19.32
N PRO A 42 12.76 -44.93 19.81
CA PRO A 42 12.97 -43.65 19.13
C PRO A 42 13.42 -43.84 17.68
N TRP A 43 12.84 -43.09 16.75
CA TRP A 43 13.18 -43.17 15.33
C TRP A 43 13.77 -41.85 14.82
N ALA A 44 15.09 -41.72 14.99
CA ALA A 44 15.84 -40.52 14.60
C ALA A 44 15.87 -40.26 13.09
N GLU A 45 15.79 -41.32 12.27
CA GLU A 45 15.79 -41.21 10.81
C GLU A 45 14.42 -40.87 10.21
N SER A 46 13.44 -40.49 11.04
CA SER A 46 12.08 -40.12 10.59
C SER A 46 12.05 -38.86 9.71
N GLY A 47 13.09 -38.02 9.78
CA GLY A 47 13.13 -36.73 9.07
C GLY A 47 12.26 -35.65 9.72
N VAL A 48 11.76 -35.90 10.95
CA VAL A 48 11.01 -34.94 11.75
C VAL A 48 11.92 -34.39 12.84
N PRO A 49 12.05 -33.06 12.99
CA PRO A 49 12.87 -32.48 14.05
C PRO A 49 12.29 -32.76 15.45
N ASP A 50 13.17 -33.01 16.42
CA ASP A 50 12.79 -33.21 17.83
C ASP A 50 12.12 -31.98 18.46
N SER A 51 12.19 -30.81 17.83
CA SER A 51 11.44 -29.62 18.27
C SER A 51 9.94 -29.69 17.94
N VAL A 52 9.53 -30.62 17.06
CA VAL A 52 8.15 -30.75 16.53
C VAL A 52 7.42 -31.89 17.23
N ALA A 53 8.00 -33.08 17.20
CA ALA A 53 7.42 -34.27 17.82
C ALA A 53 8.48 -35.33 18.13
N ALA A 54 8.29 -36.04 19.24
CA ALA A 54 8.98 -37.30 19.50
C ALA A 54 8.37 -38.40 18.61
N ILE A 55 9.18 -38.94 17.70
CA ILE A 55 8.77 -40.04 16.81
C ILE A 55 9.33 -41.37 17.30
N GLY A 56 8.45 -42.36 17.42
CA GLY A 56 8.79 -43.73 17.75
C GLY A 56 8.30 -44.72 16.70
N ARG A 57 9.05 -45.79 16.49
CA ARG A 57 8.68 -46.93 15.63
C ARG A 57 8.68 -48.21 16.45
N GLY A 58 7.72 -49.09 16.22
CA GLY A 58 7.47 -50.23 17.08
C GLY A 58 6.53 -51.27 16.49
N GLU A 59 6.06 -52.15 17.36
CA GLU A 59 5.10 -53.22 17.05
C GLU A 59 3.91 -53.15 18.03
N GLY A 60 2.70 -53.20 17.49
CA GLY A 60 1.46 -53.31 18.27
C GLY A 60 1.35 -54.67 18.99
N PRO A 61 0.36 -54.84 19.88
CA PRO A 61 0.14 -56.09 20.61
C PRO A 61 -0.24 -57.27 19.71
N ASP A 62 -0.74 -56.98 18.50
CA ASP A 62 -1.07 -57.95 17.45
C ASP A 62 0.09 -58.22 16.47
N GLY A 63 1.27 -57.61 16.70
CA GLY A 63 2.43 -57.69 15.83
C GLY A 63 2.37 -56.76 14.61
N SER A 64 1.36 -55.88 14.51
CA SER A 64 1.28 -54.88 13.44
C SER A 64 2.36 -53.81 13.61
N ALA A 65 2.90 -53.29 12.50
CA ALA A 65 3.87 -52.21 12.55
C ALA A 65 3.21 -50.93 13.10
N LEU A 66 3.89 -50.23 14.01
CA LEU A 66 3.36 -49.07 14.72
C LEU A 66 4.31 -47.87 14.60
N ILE A 67 3.75 -46.70 14.32
CA ILE A 67 4.44 -45.40 14.44
C ILE A 67 3.70 -44.57 15.49
N VAL A 68 4.44 -43.94 16.39
CA VAL A 68 3.88 -43.03 17.40
C VAL A 68 4.52 -41.65 17.20
N ALA A 69 3.69 -40.62 17.14
CA ALA A 69 4.14 -39.23 17.13
C ALA A 69 3.55 -38.50 18.32
N PHE A 70 4.40 -37.92 19.16
CA PHE A 70 3.98 -37.19 20.36
C PHE A 70 4.53 -35.77 20.39
N SER A 71 3.65 -34.79 20.61
CA SER A 71 4.06 -33.43 20.94
C SER A 71 3.36 -32.97 22.22
N PRO A 72 4.11 -32.47 23.22
CA PRO A 72 3.53 -31.95 24.45
C PRO A 72 2.88 -30.58 24.25
N GLY A 73 3.25 -29.85 23.20
CA GLY A 73 2.82 -28.48 22.95
C GLY A 73 1.70 -28.34 21.93
N SER A 74 1.65 -29.23 20.92
CA SER A 74 0.79 -29.04 19.75
C SER A 74 0.32 -30.36 19.14
N ALA A 75 -1.00 -30.60 19.15
CA ALA A 75 -1.58 -31.74 18.43
C ALA A 75 -1.35 -31.67 16.92
N THR A 76 -1.31 -30.47 16.35
CA THR A 76 -1.09 -30.28 14.91
C THR A 76 0.34 -30.61 14.53
N GLU A 77 1.33 -30.22 15.33
CA GLU A 77 2.72 -30.62 15.11
C GLU A 77 2.92 -32.13 15.24
N ALA A 78 2.30 -32.76 16.27
CA ALA A 78 2.30 -34.22 16.39
C ALA A 78 1.69 -34.89 15.16
N LEU A 79 0.58 -34.35 14.65
CA LEU A 79 -0.09 -34.84 13.44
C LEU A 79 0.82 -34.71 12.22
N LEU A 80 1.38 -33.52 11.96
CA LEU A 80 2.24 -33.27 10.80
C LEU A 80 3.52 -34.11 10.85
N GLY A 81 4.15 -34.21 12.02
CA GLY A 81 5.32 -35.05 12.23
C GLY A 81 5.00 -36.53 12.00
N GLY A 82 3.89 -37.03 12.56
CA GLY A 82 3.45 -38.41 12.35
C GLY A 82 3.11 -38.72 10.90
N LEU A 83 2.47 -37.79 10.18
CA LEU A 83 2.19 -37.92 8.75
C LEU A 83 3.49 -37.97 7.93
N ALA A 84 4.42 -37.06 8.16
CA ALA A 84 5.70 -37.04 7.45
C ALA A 84 6.53 -38.30 7.70
N ALA A 85 6.62 -38.75 8.95
CA ALA A 85 7.32 -39.97 9.32
C ALA A 85 6.67 -41.22 8.68
N ALA A 86 5.33 -41.30 8.68
CA ALA A 86 4.61 -42.40 8.06
C ALA A 86 4.75 -42.41 6.53
N GLN A 87 4.66 -41.25 5.87
CA GLN A 87 4.90 -41.16 4.42
C GLN A 87 6.32 -41.58 4.05
N ARG A 88 7.32 -41.17 4.84
CA ARG A 88 8.69 -41.66 4.68
C ARG A 88 8.77 -43.19 4.83
N ALA A 89 8.10 -43.77 5.84
CA ALA A 89 8.06 -45.23 6.01
C ALA A 89 7.34 -45.95 4.87
N VAL A 90 6.33 -45.33 4.24
CA VAL A 90 5.67 -45.86 3.04
C VAL A 90 6.65 -45.87 1.87
N GLU A 91 7.38 -44.76 1.66
CA GLU A 91 8.38 -44.62 0.60
C GLU A 91 9.55 -45.62 0.76
N THR A 92 10.02 -45.85 1.99
CA THR A 92 11.19 -46.71 2.24
C THR A 92 10.83 -48.19 2.43
N ASP A 93 9.75 -48.48 3.16
CA ASP A 93 9.44 -49.83 3.67
C ASP A 93 8.04 -50.33 3.32
N SER A 94 7.30 -49.63 2.46
CA SER A 94 5.90 -49.97 2.12
C SER A 94 4.99 -50.11 3.35
N PHE A 95 5.16 -49.22 4.33
CA PHE A 95 4.43 -49.26 5.61
C PHE A 95 2.89 -49.28 5.43
N ALA A 96 2.24 -50.27 6.06
CA ALA A 96 0.78 -50.46 6.06
C ALA A 96 0.21 -50.69 7.48
N GLY A 97 0.89 -50.17 8.50
CA GLY A 97 0.56 -50.38 9.90
C GLY A 97 -0.39 -49.33 10.51
N GLU A 98 -0.21 -49.05 11.80
CA GLU A 98 -0.94 -48.00 12.53
C GLU A 98 -0.05 -46.81 12.88
N VAL A 99 -0.60 -45.60 12.80
CA VAL A 99 0.03 -44.35 13.24
C VAL A 99 -0.79 -43.75 14.37
N LYS A 100 -0.21 -43.64 15.56
CA LYS A 100 -0.86 -43.03 16.73
C LYS A 100 -0.33 -41.62 16.96
N ILE A 101 -1.21 -40.64 16.84
CA ILE A 101 -0.89 -39.22 17.04
C ILE A 101 -1.32 -38.83 18.44
N VAL A 102 -0.37 -38.51 19.31
CA VAL A 102 -0.62 -38.31 20.73
C VAL A 102 -0.32 -36.87 21.12
N ALA A 103 -1.29 -36.22 21.77
CA ALA A 103 -1.09 -34.90 22.32
C ALA A 103 -1.95 -34.71 23.59
N PRO A 104 -1.54 -33.85 24.52
CA PRO A 104 -2.31 -33.64 25.76
C PRO A 104 -3.64 -32.92 25.50
N GLN A 105 -3.68 -32.11 24.46
CA GLN A 105 -4.86 -31.32 24.08
C GLN A 105 -5.02 -31.30 22.57
N TRP A 106 -6.27 -31.38 22.12
CA TRP A 106 -6.64 -31.30 20.71
C TRP A 106 -7.57 -30.11 20.51
N PRO A 107 -7.04 -28.92 20.16
CA PRO A 107 -7.86 -27.74 19.89
C PRO A 107 -8.72 -27.96 18.64
N SER A 108 -9.78 -27.17 18.49
CA SER A 108 -10.70 -27.29 17.35
C SER A 108 -10.02 -27.14 16.00
N GLY A 109 -8.93 -26.36 15.89
CA GLY A 109 -8.09 -26.27 14.69
C GLY A 109 -7.52 -27.63 14.30
N ALA A 110 -6.77 -28.26 15.21
CA ALA A 110 -6.20 -29.60 15.02
C ALA A 110 -7.27 -30.67 14.70
N ARG A 111 -8.43 -30.63 15.37
CA ARG A 111 -9.53 -31.58 15.10
C ARG A 111 -10.15 -31.42 13.72
N ARG A 112 -10.23 -30.19 13.22
CA ARG A 112 -10.69 -29.89 11.86
C ARG A 112 -9.73 -30.40 10.80
N LEU A 113 -8.42 -30.36 11.07
CA LEU A 113 -7.40 -30.90 10.16
C LEU A 113 -7.52 -32.40 9.91
N LEU A 114 -8.04 -33.18 10.88
CA LEU A 114 -8.32 -34.59 10.67
C LEU A 114 -9.34 -34.82 9.52
N GLY A 115 -10.21 -33.85 9.26
CA GLY A 115 -11.16 -33.87 8.14
C GLY A 115 -10.49 -33.69 6.76
N LEU A 116 -9.26 -33.19 6.73
CA LEU A 116 -8.46 -33.01 5.53
C LEU A 116 -7.57 -34.22 5.22
N LEU A 117 -7.60 -35.29 6.02
CA LEU A 117 -6.84 -36.49 5.74
C LEU A 117 -7.40 -37.26 4.54
N GLY A 118 -6.52 -37.65 3.62
CA GLY A 118 -6.89 -38.45 2.47
C GLY A 118 -6.96 -39.95 2.74
N ARG A 119 -6.98 -40.72 1.67
CA ARG A 119 -6.82 -42.17 1.72
C ARG A 119 -5.36 -42.48 2.04
N LEU A 120 -5.14 -43.05 3.22
CA LEU A 120 -3.81 -43.43 3.70
C LEU A 120 -3.65 -44.96 3.56
N PRO A 121 -2.45 -45.46 3.26
CA PRO A 121 -2.17 -46.90 3.22
C PRO A 121 -2.05 -47.52 4.63
N TYR A 122 -2.10 -46.69 5.68
CA TYR A 122 -2.00 -47.06 7.08
C TYR A 122 -3.21 -46.51 7.88
N GLY A 123 -3.48 -47.13 9.02
CA GLY A 123 -4.43 -46.60 10.01
C GLY A 123 -3.87 -45.35 10.70
N LEU A 124 -4.70 -44.36 10.97
CA LEU A 124 -4.31 -43.19 11.76
C LEU A 124 -5.29 -43.02 12.92
N GLU A 125 -4.76 -42.96 14.13
CA GLU A 125 -5.54 -42.80 15.34
C GLU A 125 -5.07 -41.59 16.16
N PRO A 126 -5.90 -40.53 16.27
CA PRO A 126 -5.60 -39.37 17.08
C PRO A 126 -6.03 -39.60 18.54
N VAL A 127 -5.12 -39.37 19.48
CA VAL A 127 -5.26 -39.69 20.90
C VAL A 127 -5.03 -38.46 21.76
N VAL A 128 -5.99 -38.17 22.65
CA VAL A 128 -5.83 -37.23 23.76
C VAL A 128 -5.25 -37.95 24.97
N ALA A 129 -4.20 -37.37 25.55
CA ALA A 129 -3.61 -37.79 26.82
C ALA A 129 -3.44 -36.59 27.76
N ALA A 130 -4.54 -36.07 28.31
CA ALA A 130 -4.61 -34.82 29.11
C ALA A 130 -3.76 -34.82 30.39
N GLY A 131 -3.14 -35.96 30.69
CA GLY A 131 -1.95 -36.15 31.49
C GLY A 131 -1.45 -37.56 31.18
N LEU A 132 -0.18 -37.86 31.49
CA LEU A 132 0.39 -39.21 31.40
C LEU A 132 -0.25 -40.14 32.46
N GLY A 133 -1.57 -40.22 32.57
CA GLY A 133 -2.25 -41.01 33.60
C GLY A 133 -3.77 -40.91 33.58
N GLY A 134 -4.35 -40.23 32.58
CA GLY A 134 -5.79 -40.18 32.34
C GLY A 134 -6.22 -41.20 31.29
N ASP A 135 -7.53 -41.44 31.21
CA ASP A 135 -8.12 -42.33 30.20
C ASP A 135 -7.78 -41.87 28.78
N ARG A 136 -7.37 -42.82 27.93
CA ARG A 136 -7.16 -42.61 26.49
C ARG A 136 -8.49 -42.25 25.83
N VAL A 137 -8.54 -41.11 25.16
CA VAL A 137 -9.72 -40.68 24.39
C VAL A 137 -9.34 -40.52 22.92
N ILE A 138 -10.04 -41.26 22.05
CA ILE A 138 -9.92 -41.11 20.59
C ILE A 138 -10.60 -39.80 20.18
N VAL A 139 -9.93 -39.04 19.32
CA VAL A 139 -10.41 -37.74 18.89
C VAL A 139 -11.21 -37.85 17.61
N ASP A 140 -12.47 -37.41 17.67
CA ASP A 140 -13.30 -37.30 16.48
C ASP A 140 -13.00 -36.04 15.68
N VAL A 141 -13.25 -36.12 14.37
CA VAL A 141 -13.19 -34.97 13.45
C VAL A 141 -14.24 -33.94 13.84
N GLU A 142 -13.83 -32.69 13.96
CA GLU A 142 -14.74 -31.56 14.18
C GLU A 142 -15.09 -30.89 12.84
N PRO A 143 -16.36 -30.56 12.55
CA PRO A 143 -16.71 -29.80 11.35
C PRO A 143 -16.33 -28.32 11.48
N ALA A 144 -16.13 -27.64 10.34
CA ALA A 144 -15.98 -26.18 10.31
C ALA A 144 -17.26 -25.50 10.81
N ALA A 145 -17.13 -24.58 11.76
CA ALA A 145 -18.25 -23.75 12.19
C ALA A 145 -18.50 -22.66 11.13
N PRO A 146 -19.75 -22.37 10.76
CA PRO A 146 -20.04 -21.23 9.90
C PRO A 146 -19.63 -19.94 10.62
N LEU A 147 -18.87 -19.10 9.93
CA LEU A 147 -18.56 -17.75 10.40
C LEU A 147 -19.65 -16.78 9.97
N LEU A 148 -20.14 -15.98 10.91
CA LEU A 148 -20.98 -14.83 10.61
C LEU A 148 -20.08 -13.63 10.36
N THR A 149 -19.89 -13.26 9.09
CA THR A 149 -19.29 -11.97 8.75
C THR A 149 -20.35 -10.97 8.37
N LEU A 150 -20.21 -9.76 8.91
CA LEU A 150 -21.04 -8.61 8.54
C LEU A 150 -20.21 -7.69 7.67
N ASN A 151 -20.85 -6.92 6.79
CA ASN A 151 -20.19 -5.81 6.12
C ASN A 151 -20.29 -4.52 6.96
N ALA A 152 -19.57 -3.47 6.55
CA ALA A 152 -19.58 -2.19 7.25
C ALA A 152 -20.99 -1.60 7.39
N ALA A 153 -21.86 -1.75 6.38
CA ALA A 153 -23.24 -1.26 6.44
C ALA A 153 -24.08 -2.01 7.49
N GLN A 154 -23.88 -3.32 7.62
CA GLN A 154 -24.55 -4.15 8.62
C GLN A 154 -24.05 -3.85 10.04
N LEU A 155 -22.77 -3.51 10.21
CA LEU A 155 -22.23 -3.03 11.48
C LEU A 155 -22.80 -1.64 11.82
N ALA A 156 -22.84 -0.72 10.85
CA ALA A 156 -23.43 0.60 11.03
C ALA A 156 -24.92 0.50 11.43
N ALA A 157 -25.68 -0.41 10.83
CA ALA A 157 -27.10 -0.61 11.14
C ALA A 157 -27.40 -0.98 12.60
N ARG A 158 -26.38 -1.41 13.37
CA ARG A 158 -26.52 -1.70 14.81
C ARG A 158 -26.44 -0.45 15.70
N LEU A 159 -25.98 0.68 15.18
CA LEU A 159 -25.90 1.94 15.92
C LEU A 159 -27.28 2.58 16.02
N ALA A 160 -27.63 3.03 17.23
CA ALA A 160 -28.96 3.54 17.56
C ALA A 160 -29.31 4.81 16.77
N THR A 161 -28.39 5.78 16.71
CA THR A 161 -28.67 7.11 16.15
C THR A 161 -28.19 7.25 14.70
N PRO A 162 -28.90 8.02 13.84
CA PRO A 162 -28.45 8.33 12.48
C PRO A 162 -27.07 8.97 12.43
N GLU A 163 -26.76 9.85 13.38
CA GLU A 163 -25.50 10.59 13.44
C GLU A 163 -24.31 9.63 13.65
N LEU A 164 -24.47 8.64 14.52
CA LEU A 164 -23.47 7.60 14.73
C LEU A 164 -23.34 6.70 13.50
N ARG A 165 -24.44 6.37 12.82
CA ARG A 165 -24.36 5.60 11.57
C ARG A 165 -23.54 6.32 10.50
N VAL A 166 -23.73 7.64 10.37
CA VAL A 166 -22.95 8.48 9.45
C VAL A 166 -21.48 8.56 9.88
N ALA A 167 -21.22 8.78 11.18
CA ALA A 167 -19.85 8.83 11.70
C ALA A 167 -19.10 7.49 11.49
N PHE A 168 -19.76 6.35 11.71
CA PHE A 168 -19.20 5.03 11.46
C PHE A 168 -18.93 4.82 9.97
N GLY A 169 -19.86 5.20 9.09
CA GLY A 169 -19.68 5.11 7.65
C GLY A 169 -18.48 5.93 7.17
N ARG A 170 -18.32 7.16 7.67
CA ARG A 170 -17.15 8.01 7.38
C ARG A 170 -15.85 7.41 7.93
N ALA A 171 -15.87 6.85 9.14
CA ALA A 171 -14.71 6.19 9.72
C ALA A 171 -14.31 4.92 8.94
N ALA A 172 -15.29 4.14 8.49
CA ALA A 172 -15.05 2.98 7.63
C ALA A 172 -14.40 3.39 6.31
N GLN A 173 -14.93 4.42 5.64
CA GLN A 173 -14.33 4.99 4.41
C GLN A 173 -12.92 5.52 4.65
N ALA A 174 -12.66 6.14 5.81
CA ALA A 174 -11.32 6.61 6.15
C ALA A 174 -10.33 5.45 6.35
N LEU A 175 -10.75 4.34 6.99
CA LEU A 175 -9.92 3.12 7.05
C LEU A 175 -9.69 2.54 5.65
N GLU A 176 -10.70 2.52 4.77
CA GLU A 176 -10.56 2.05 3.39
C GLU A 176 -9.59 2.92 2.58
N GLY A 177 -9.64 4.24 2.76
CA GLY A 177 -8.69 5.18 2.17
C GLY A 177 -7.26 4.95 2.65
N LEU A 178 -7.07 4.71 3.95
CA LEU A 178 -5.75 4.38 4.52
C LEU A 178 -5.23 3.02 4.01
N ALA A 179 -6.10 2.02 3.92
CA ALA A 179 -5.76 0.72 3.33
C ALA A 179 -5.32 0.88 1.87
N ALA A 180 -6.08 1.61 1.05
CA ALA A 180 -5.75 1.85 -0.35
C ALA A 180 -4.40 2.59 -0.50
N LYS A 181 -4.15 3.60 0.34
CA LYS A 181 -2.93 4.42 0.34
C LYS A 181 -1.68 3.64 0.74
N HIS A 182 -1.80 2.70 1.67
CA HIS A 182 -0.66 2.03 2.30
C HIS A 182 -0.52 0.55 1.92
N GLY A 183 -1.26 0.07 0.91
CA GLY A 183 -1.18 -1.34 0.48
C GLY A 183 -1.72 -2.32 1.53
N GLY A 184 -2.81 -1.94 2.19
CA GLY A 184 -3.50 -2.73 3.20
C GLY A 184 -4.91 -3.17 2.78
N CYS A 185 -5.69 -3.63 3.75
CA CYS A 185 -7.12 -3.86 3.57
C CYS A 185 -7.92 -3.51 4.82
N VAL A 186 -9.22 -3.35 4.61
CA VAL A 186 -10.21 -3.31 5.68
C VAL A 186 -11.01 -4.60 5.63
N ARG A 187 -11.14 -5.25 6.78
CA ARG A 187 -11.97 -6.45 6.93
C ARG A 187 -12.94 -6.29 8.07
N ALA A 188 -14.07 -6.96 7.96
CA ALA A 188 -15.13 -6.86 8.94
C ALA A 188 -15.21 -8.13 9.78
N GLY A 189 -15.11 -7.95 11.09
CA GLY A 189 -15.41 -8.98 12.08
C GLY A 189 -16.89 -8.97 12.48
N ALA A 190 -17.23 -9.75 13.51
CA ALA A 190 -18.59 -9.84 14.02
C ALA A 190 -19.11 -8.52 14.64
N ASP A 191 -18.21 -7.69 15.17
CA ASP A 191 -18.53 -6.48 15.95
C ASP A 191 -17.59 -5.29 15.68
N ARG A 192 -16.71 -5.40 14.67
CA ARG A 192 -15.65 -4.43 14.41
C ARG A 192 -15.20 -4.41 12.95
N LEU A 193 -14.58 -3.31 12.54
CA LEU A 193 -13.76 -3.23 11.32
C LEU A 193 -12.29 -3.21 11.70
N GLU A 194 -11.45 -3.91 10.98
CA GLU A 194 -10.01 -3.98 11.22
C GLU A 194 -9.27 -3.43 10.01
N LEU A 195 -8.34 -2.51 10.24
CA LEU A 195 -7.36 -2.07 9.25
C LEU A 195 -6.11 -2.92 9.40
N VAL A 196 -5.72 -3.57 8.31
CA VAL A 196 -4.52 -4.41 8.23
C VAL A 196 -3.56 -3.80 7.22
N VAL A 197 -2.30 -3.62 7.61
CA VAL A 197 -1.22 -3.09 6.77
C VAL A 197 0.03 -3.94 7.00
N LEU A 198 0.68 -4.42 5.93
CA LEU A 198 1.84 -5.33 5.99
C LEU A 198 1.63 -6.54 6.94
N ALA A 199 0.55 -7.30 6.76
CA ALA A 199 0.19 -8.48 7.57
C ALA A 199 -0.15 -8.22 9.06
N ARG A 200 -0.17 -6.95 9.49
CA ARG A 200 -0.50 -6.58 10.87
C ARG A 200 -1.80 -5.81 10.96
N ARG A 201 -2.61 -6.18 11.94
CA ARG A 201 -3.69 -5.31 12.40
C ARG A 201 -3.08 -4.07 13.05
N VAL A 202 -3.40 -2.91 12.50
CA VAL A 202 -2.83 -1.62 12.92
C VAL A 202 -3.85 -0.73 13.61
N ALA A 203 -5.13 -0.89 13.28
CA ALA A 203 -6.23 -0.23 13.95
C ALA A 203 -7.52 -1.08 13.84
N GLU A 204 -8.44 -0.87 14.76
CA GLU A 204 -9.79 -1.42 14.67
C GLU A 204 -10.84 -0.39 15.11
N LEU A 205 -11.97 -0.39 14.40
CA LEU A 205 -13.16 0.39 14.68
C LEU A 205 -14.17 -0.52 15.36
N ARG A 206 -14.45 -0.28 16.65
CA ARG A 206 -15.33 -1.11 17.48
C ARG A 206 -16.62 -0.38 17.82
N LEU A 207 -17.68 -1.15 17.96
CA LEU A 207 -18.94 -0.70 18.53
C LEU A 207 -18.89 -0.93 20.05
N GLU A 208 -18.89 0.13 20.86
CA GLU A 208 -18.81 0.02 22.33
C GLU A 208 -19.78 1.00 23.01
N ASN A 209 -20.56 0.52 23.98
CA ASN A 209 -21.47 1.31 24.82
C ASN A 209 -22.33 2.34 24.03
N GLU A 210 -22.96 1.89 22.95
CA GLU A 210 -23.76 2.72 22.01
C GLU A 210 -22.97 3.76 21.20
N GLY A 211 -21.64 3.79 21.28
CA GLY A 211 -20.77 4.68 20.51
C GLY A 211 -19.78 3.93 19.61
N ILE A 212 -18.86 4.69 19.02
CA ILE A 212 -17.83 4.20 18.11
C ILE A 212 -16.47 4.49 18.73
N VAL A 213 -15.59 3.49 18.72
CA VAL A 213 -14.25 3.60 19.28
C VAL A 213 -13.22 3.17 18.24
N LEU A 214 -12.21 4.01 18.03
CA LEU A 214 -11.02 3.66 17.26
C LEU A 214 -9.92 3.20 18.21
N GLU A 215 -9.53 1.94 18.12
CA GLU A 215 -8.36 1.40 18.80
C GLU A 215 -7.19 1.35 17.83
N THR A 216 -6.09 2.04 18.12
CA THR A 216 -4.85 1.96 17.34
C THR A 216 -3.83 1.09 18.07
N GLN A 217 -3.10 0.27 17.33
CA GLN A 217 -2.14 -0.71 17.85
C GLN A 217 -0.68 -0.31 17.58
N ILE A 218 -0.45 0.76 16.82
CA ILE A 218 0.89 1.24 16.45
C ILE A 218 1.50 2.04 17.60
N GLY A 219 2.62 1.56 18.15
CA GLY A 219 3.31 2.26 19.25
C GLY A 219 2.68 2.05 20.64
N GLY A 220 1.74 1.11 20.75
CA GLY A 220 0.97 0.82 21.96
C GLY A 220 -0.53 0.81 21.67
N ARG A 221 -1.32 0.17 22.52
CA ARG A 221 -2.79 0.22 22.41
C ARG A 221 -3.27 1.58 22.89
N THR A 222 -3.85 2.36 22.00
CA THR A 222 -4.55 3.60 22.35
C THR A 222 -5.97 3.55 21.84
N THR A 223 -6.90 4.01 22.67
CA THR A 223 -8.33 3.89 22.44
C THR A 223 -8.91 5.30 22.40
N THR A 224 -9.48 5.68 21.25
CA THR A 224 -10.03 7.01 21.01
C THR A 224 -11.52 6.88 20.71
N PRO A 225 -12.41 7.41 21.56
CA PRO A 225 -13.82 7.51 21.21
C PRO A 225 -13.98 8.45 20.01
N LEU A 226 -14.77 8.05 19.03
CA LEU A 226 -14.99 8.84 17.83
C LEU A 226 -16.32 9.59 17.90
N SER A 227 -16.23 10.91 17.73
CA SER A 227 -17.35 11.79 17.44
C SER A 227 -17.27 12.27 15.98
N GLY A 228 -18.36 12.83 15.44
CA GLY A 228 -18.34 13.39 14.08
C GLY A 228 -17.34 14.54 13.88
N ALA A 229 -17.01 15.28 14.94
CA ALA A 229 -16.10 16.43 14.88
C ALA A 229 -14.61 16.03 14.97
N ASP A 230 -14.30 14.94 15.68
CA ASP A 230 -12.91 14.54 15.97
C ASP A 230 -12.34 13.52 14.97
N LEU A 231 -13.14 13.12 13.98
CA LEU A 231 -12.80 12.04 13.05
C LEU A 231 -11.55 12.37 12.23
N ALA A 232 -11.46 13.57 11.66
CA ALA A 232 -10.31 13.98 10.86
C ALA A 232 -8.99 13.89 11.66
N GLY A 233 -8.95 14.50 12.85
CA GLY A 233 -7.76 14.49 13.69
C GLY A 233 -7.34 13.09 14.15
N ALA A 234 -8.30 12.21 14.45
CA ALA A 234 -8.02 10.82 14.83
C ALA A 234 -7.37 10.03 13.67
N PHE A 235 -7.89 10.19 12.45
CA PHE A 235 -7.38 9.49 11.27
C PHE A 235 -6.06 10.09 10.75
N ASP A 236 -5.86 11.41 10.84
CA ASP A 236 -4.56 12.04 10.58
C ASP A 236 -3.48 11.54 11.54
N GLY A 237 -3.84 11.39 12.83
CA GLY A 237 -2.97 10.81 13.85
C GLY A 237 -2.59 9.36 13.52
N LEU A 238 -3.56 8.53 13.15
CA LEU A 238 -3.34 7.16 12.71
C LEU A 238 -2.46 7.09 11.46
N GLU A 239 -2.71 7.94 10.47
CA GLU A 239 -1.87 8.01 9.26
C GLU A 239 -0.42 8.39 9.61
N GLY A 240 -0.23 9.39 10.48
CA GLY A 240 1.08 9.81 10.95
C GLY A 240 1.84 8.70 11.69
N GLN A 241 1.14 7.79 12.38
CA GLN A 241 1.72 6.60 13.00
C GLN A 241 2.07 5.53 11.96
N LEU A 242 1.17 5.28 10.98
CA LEU A 242 1.40 4.35 9.87
C LEU A 242 2.64 4.73 9.07
N ARG A 243 2.75 5.99 8.64
CA ARG A 243 3.93 6.47 7.90
C ARG A 243 5.22 6.26 8.69
N ARG A 244 5.22 6.47 10.01
CA ARG A 244 6.39 6.22 10.85
C ARG A 244 6.76 4.73 10.90
N ARG A 245 5.76 3.85 11.08
CA ARG A 245 5.97 2.40 11.09
C ARG A 245 6.48 1.88 9.74
N LEU A 246 5.88 2.31 8.63
CA LEU A 246 6.23 1.85 7.29
C LEU A 246 7.63 2.30 6.84
N ASN A 247 8.13 3.42 7.37
CA ASN A 247 9.51 3.86 7.14
C ASN A 247 10.52 3.20 8.09
N ASP A 248 10.08 2.41 9.08
CA ASP A 248 11.01 1.67 9.94
C ASP A 248 11.68 0.56 9.12
N ARG A 249 13.01 0.62 9.05
CA ARG A 249 13.84 -0.35 8.32
C ARG A 249 13.53 -1.79 8.74
N LYS A 250 13.29 -2.04 10.03
CA LYS A 250 13.00 -3.39 10.55
C LYS A 250 11.66 -3.93 10.05
N VAL A 251 10.66 -3.06 9.91
CA VAL A 251 9.35 -3.44 9.36
C VAL A 251 9.47 -3.68 7.87
N ARG A 252 10.17 -2.79 7.15
CA ARG A 252 10.32 -2.85 5.69
C ARG A 252 11.15 -4.06 5.24
N GLU A 253 12.25 -4.36 5.92
CA GLU A 253 13.18 -5.43 5.54
C GLU A 253 12.87 -6.76 6.23
N GLY A 254 12.12 -6.74 7.33
CA GLY A 254 11.67 -7.96 8.01
C GLY A 254 10.50 -8.66 7.31
N GLU A 255 10.04 -9.73 7.96
CA GLU A 255 8.96 -10.59 7.48
C GLU A 255 7.67 -9.81 7.09
N GLU A 256 7.24 -8.83 7.89
CA GLU A 256 6.05 -8.00 7.58
C GLU A 256 6.16 -7.30 6.22
N GLY A 257 7.33 -6.71 5.92
CA GLY A 257 7.62 -6.06 4.66
C GLY A 257 7.72 -7.05 3.50
N LEU A 258 8.32 -8.22 3.71
CA LEU A 258 8.36 -9.31 2.72
C LEU A 258 6.94 -9.76 2.35
N ARG A 259 6.11 -10.04 3.36
CA ARG A 259 4.72 -10.47 3.22
C ARG A 259 3.90 -9.44 2.44
N GLY A 260 4.02 -8.15 2.79
CA GLY A 260 3.34 -7.08 2.08
C GLY A 260 3.75 -6.93 0.62
N ARG A 261 5.06 -7.00 0.31
CA ARG A 261 5.56 -6.94 -1.07
C ARG A 261 5.06 -8.10 -1.91
N LEU A 262 5.12 -9.32 -1.38
CA LEU A 262 4.72 -10.52 -2.10
C LEU A 262 3.21 -10.60 -2.33
N VAL A 263 2.40 -10.20 -1.35
CA VAL A 263 0.95 -10.09 -1.55
C VAL A 263 0.61 -9.04 -2.61
N ALA A 264 1.32 -7.91 -2.63
CA ALA A 264 1.15 -6.90 -3.67
C ALA A 264 1.55 -7.45 -5.06
N GLU A 265 2.68 -8.14 -5.18
CA GLU A 265 3.14 -8.76 -6.44
C GLU A 265 2.19 -9.86 -6.92
N LEU A 266 1.62 -10.67 -6.03
CA LEU A 266 0.60 -11.67 -6.39
C LEU A 266 -0.72 -11.02 -6.82
N ALA A 267 -1.01 -9.81 -6.36
CA ALA A 267 -2.20 -9.05 -6.76
C ALA A 267 -2.04 -8.37 -8.12
N THR A 268 -0.81 -7.96 -8.47
CA THR A 268 -0.46 -7.39 -9.78
C THR A 268 -0.18 -8.47 -10.82
N GLY A 269 0.38 -9.60 -10.38
CA GLY A 269 0.65 -10.78 -11.20
C GLY A 269 -0.65 -11.38 -11.74
N HIS A 270 -0.66 -11.74 -13.03
CA HIS A 270 -1.85 -12.29 -13.70
C HIS A 270 -2.24 -13.71 -13.27
N GLU A 271 -1.64 -14.25 -12.21
CA GLU A 271 -1.87 -15.63 -11.76
C GLU A 271 -3.14 -15.79 -10.93
N LEU A 272 -3.45 -14.82 -10.06
CA LEU A 272 -4.60 -14.88 -9.16
C LEU A 272 -5.57 -13.74 -9.45
N ARG A 273 -6.82 -14.10 -9.77
CA ARG A 273 -7.93 -13.16 -9.95
C ARG A 273 -8.57 -12.81 -8.62
N SER A 274 -9.12 -11.62 -8.51
CA SER A 274 -9.93 -11.17 -7.35
C SER A 274 -9.23 -11.32 -5.99
N LEU A 275 -7.90 -11.20 -5.95
CA LEU A 275 -7.11 -11.44 -4.73
C LEU A 275 -7.59 -10.55 -3.56
N ARG A 276 -7.88 -11.19 -2.43
CA ARG A 276 -8.27 -10.57 -1.16
C ARG A 276 -7.15 -10.75 -0.14
N PRO A 277 -6.39 -9.69 0.20
CA PRO A 277 -5.33 -9.78 1.20
C PRO A 277 -5.92 -9.86 2.61
N TRP A 278 -5.22 -10.54 3.51
CA TRP A 278 -5.48 -10.62 4.95
C TRP A 278 -6.94 -11.00 5.29
N PRO A 279 -7.44 -12.18 4.86
CA PRO A 279 -8.86 -12.52 4.90
C PRO A 279 -9.45 -12.73 6.30
N LEU A 280 -8.65 -13.02 7.34
CA LEU A 280 -9.12 -13.57 8.61
C LEU A 280 -9.25 -12.54 9.75
N PRO A 281 -10.45 -12.07 10.11
CA PRO A 281 -10.60 -11.09 11.19
C PRO A 281 -10.19 -11.61 12.57
N GLY A 282 -9.66 -10.73 13.42
CA GLY A 282 -9.41 -10.96 14.85
C GLY A 282 -8.00 -11.40 15.24
N SER A 283 -7.16 -11.76 14.28
CA SER A 283 -5.73 -12.01 14.47
C SER A 283 -4.95 -10.68 14.58
N GLU A 284 -3.89 -10.64 15.42
CA GLU A 284 -2.95 -9.50 15.41
C GLU A 284 -1.96 -9.60 14.24
N LEU A 285 -1.55 -10.83 13.93
CA LEU A 285 -0.70 -11.21 12.82
C LEU A 285 -1.42 -12.36 12.10
N ASP A 286 -1.72 -12.15 10.83
CA ASP A 286 -2.46 -13.16 10.09
C ASP A 286 -1.60 -14.38 9.79
N GLU A 287 -2.21 -15.55 9.88
CA GLU A 287 -1.59 -16.77 9.40
C GLU A 287 -1.79 -16.96 7.89
N ILE A 288 -2.87 -16.40 7.34
CA ILE A 288 -3.18 -16.43 5.91
C ILE A 288 -2.98 -15.05 5.32
N ASP A 289 -2.16 -14.98 4.27
CA ASP A 289 -1.72 -13.73 3.67
C ASP A 289 -2.71 -13.18 2.65
N ALA A 290 -3.27 -14.06 1.84
CA ALA A 290 -4.28 -13.69 0.85
C ALA A 290 -5.12 -14.89 0.44
N VAL A 291 -6.26 -14.62 -0.19
CA VAL A 291 -7.04 -15.60 -0.93
C VAL A 291 -7.37 -15.04 -2.30
N GLY A 292 -7.03 -15.76 -3.36
CA GLY A 292 -7.38 -15.41 -4.73
C GLY A 292 -8.16 -16.52 -5.42
N LEU A 293 -8.51 -16.27 -6.67
CA LEU A 293 -9.10 -17.27 -7.56
C LEU A 293 -8.08 -17.64 -8.64
N GLY A 294 -7.86 -18.92 -8.85
CA GLY A 294 -7.08 -19.39 -9.98
C GLY A 294 -7.78 -19.12 -11.33
N ALA A 295 -7.11 -19.55 -12.40
CA ALA A 295 -7.62 -19.41 -13.76
C ALA A 295 -8.97 -20.14 -13.96
N GLU A 296 -9.18 -21.28 -13.29
CA GLU A 296 -10.42 -22.05 -13.39
C GLU A 296 -11.51 -21.63 -12.38
N GLY A 297 -11.20 -20.66 -11.52
CA GLY A 297 -12.12 -20.14 -10.50
C GLY A 297 -12.07 -20.90 -9.16
N GLU A 298 -11.09 -21.77 -8.97
CA GLU A 298 -10.81 -22.42 -7.70
C GLU A 298 -10.14 -21.46 -6.70
N PRO A 299 -10.49 -21.52 -5.40
CA PRO A 299 -9.83 -20.71 -4.38
C PRO A 299 -8.37 -21.11 -4.18
N VAL A 300 -7.48 -20.12 -4.14
CA VAL A 300 -6.07 -20.29 -3.79
C VAL A 300 -5.80 -19.51 -2.52
N VAL A 301 -5.43 -20.22 -1.45
CA VAL A 301 -5.04 -19.66 -0.16
C VAL A 301 -3.53 -19.46 -0.17
N VAL A 302 -3.08 -18.26 0.11
CA VAL A 302 -1.66 -17.88 0.06
C VAL A 302 -1.15 -17.68 1.48
N ALA A 303 0.00 -18.27 1.80
CA ALA A 303 0.76 -17.96 3.01
C ALA A 303 2.22 -17.66 2.66
N VAL A 304 2.74 -16.56 3.19
CA VAL A 304 4.08 -16.03 2.91
C VAL A 304 4.88 -15.96 4.20
N ARG A 305 6.08 -16.56 4.25
CA ARG A 305 6.97 -16.48 5.42
C ARG A 305 8.41 -16.25 5.00
N GLU A 306 9.20 -15.58 5.83
CA GLU A 306 10.65 -15.53 5.61
C GLU A 306 11.26 -16.95 5.73
N GLU A 307 10.87 -17.67 6.78
CA GLU A 307 11.16 -19.08 6.97
C GLU A 307 9.85 -19.82 7.27
N LEU A 308 9.50 -20.78 6.41
CA LEU A 308 8.34 -21.64 6.62
C LEU A 308 8.78 -22.93 7.32
N ASP A 309 8.59 -22.96 8.64
CA ASP A 309 8.85 -24.12 9.50
C ASP A 309 7.56 -24.91 9.79
N TRP A 310 7.70 -25.96 10.62
CA TRP A 310 6.60 -26.83 11.00
C TRP A 310 5.51 -26.14 11.83
N ALA A 311 5.89 -25.19 12.68
CA ALA A 311 4.95 -24.44 13.51
C ALA A 311 4.15 -23.45 12.66
N ALA A 312 4.82 -22.74 11.74
CA ALA A 312 4.19 -21.87 10.77
C ALA A 312 3.23 -22.66 9.87
N LEU A 313 3.62 -23.84 9.38
CA LEU A 313 2.73 -24.70 8.60
C LEU A 313 1.51 -25.15 9.43
N ALA A 314 1.71 -25.55 10.69
CA ALA A 314 0.62 -25.93 11.59
C ALA A 314 -0.41 -24.79 11.72
N ASN A 315 0.05 -23.56 11.98
CA ASN A 315 -0.82 -22.41 12.12
C ASN A 315 -1.57 -22.07 10.82
N VAL A 316 -0.90 -22.12 9.67
CA VAL A 316 -1.51 -21.93 8.35
C VAL A 316 -2.63 -22.94 8.12
N LEU A 317 -2.37 -24.22 8.40
CA LEU A 317 -3.34 -25.30 8.23
C LEU A 317 -4.55 -25.11 9.16
N GLU A 318 -4.33 -24.78 10.44
CA GLU A 318 -5.43 -24.52 11.38
C GLU A 318 -6.31 -23.33 10.96
N ALA A 319 -5.74 -22.36 10.25
CA ALA A 319 -6.43 -21.18 9.74
C ALA A 319 -7.28 -21.44 8.48
N LEU A 320 -7.15 -22.62 7.83
CA LEU A 320 -7.84 -22.94 6.58
C LEU A 320 -9.36 -23.06 6.71
N ALA A 321 -9.85 -23.66 7.81
CA ALA A 321 -11.29 -23.89 7.99
C ALA A 321 -12.07 -22.57 8.19
N PRO A 322 -11.56 -21.60 8.98
CA PRO A 322 -12.10 -20.24 8.98
C PRO A 322 -12.13 -19.60 7.59
N VAL A 323 -11.06 -19.73 6.78
CA VAL A 323 -11.03 -19.17 5.42
C VAL A 323 -12.08 -19.80 4.53
N GLU A 324 -12.25 -21.12 4.57
CA GLU A 324 -13.22 -21.84 3.76
C GLU A 324 -14.65 -21.31 3.98
N ALA A 325 -15.01 -21.00 5.23
CA ALA A 325 -16.29 -20.41 5.59
C ALA A 325 -16.48 -18.98 5.03
N LEU A 326 -15.40 -18.26 4.75
CA LEU A 326 -15.43 -16.88 4.24
C LEU A 326 -15.47 -16.79 2.72
N LEU A 327 -15.09 -17.85 1.99
CA LEU A 327 -14.97 -17.82 0.52
C LEU A 327 -16.20 -17.26 -0.21
N PRO A 328 -17.45 -17.62 0.14
CA PRO A 328 -18.63 -17.09 -0.54
C PRO A 328 -18.79 -15.57 -0.37
N VAL A 329 -18.35 -15.03 0.76
CA VAL A 329 -18.44 -13.60 1.07
C VAL A 329 -17.29 -12.85 0.40
N LEU A 330 -16.06 -13.38 0.47
CA LEU A 330 -14.86 -12.78 -0.12
C LEU A 330 -14.97 -12.61 -1.64
N PHE A 331 -15.67 -13.55 -2.30
CA PHE A 331 -15.82 -13.60 -3.75
C PHE A 331 -17.26 -13.32 -4.24
N ALA A 332 -18.10 -12.70 -3.41
CA ALA A 332 -19.48 -12.36 -3.78
C ALA A 332 -19.57 -11.48 -5.05
N GLU A 333 -18.56 -10.65 -5.28
CA GLU A 333 -18.47 -9.72 -6.43
C GLU A 333 -17.50 -10.20 -7.52
N ALA A 334 -16.93 -11.40 -7.38
CA ALA A 334 -15.95 -11.90 -8.35
C ALA A 334 -16.63 -12.38 -9.64
N ALA A 335 -16.01 -12.06 -10.78
CA ALA A 335 -16.49 -12.51 -12.07
C ALA A 335 -16.35 -14.05 -12.23
N PRO A 336 -17.29 -14.72 -12.93
CA PRO A 336 -17.20 -16.16 -13.19
C PRO A 336 -15.96 -16.52 -14.03
N PRO A 337 -15.50 -17.78 -13.99
CA PRO A 337 -16.03 -18.91 -13.22
C PRO A 337 -15.69 -18.82 -11.72
N LEU A 338 -16.60 -19.34 -10.89
CA LEU A 338 -16.42 -19.53 -9.44
C LEU A 338 -16.65 -21.01 -9.11
N ARG A 339 -15.60 -21.67 -8.61
CA ARG A 339 -15.60 -23.08 -8.19
C ARG A 339 -15.17 -23.15 -6.74
N LEU A 340 -16.04 -22.68 -5.82
CA LEU A 340 -15.81 -22.65 -4.37
C LEU A 340 -15.84 -24.05 -3.73
N GLY A 341 -15.10 -24.99 -4.31
CA GLY A 341 -14.85 -26.32 -3.78
C GLY A 341 -13.61 -26.31 -2.89
N ARG A 342 -12.77 -27.35 -3.00
CA ARG A 342 -11.53 -27.42 -2.25
C ARG A 342 -10.55 -26.34 -2.68
N GLN A 343 -9.96 -25.69 -1.69
CA GLN A 343 -8.94 -24.68 -1.87
C GLN A 343 -7.56 -25.31 -2.13
N ARG A 344 -6.78 -24.66 -2.99
CA ARG A 344 -5.37 -24.94 -3.22
C ARG A 344 -4.52 -24.07 -2.30
N LEU A 345 -3.45 -24.62 -1.75
CA LEU A 345 -2.52 -23.90 -0.87
C LEU A 345 -1.29 -23.44 -1.66
N LEU A 346 -1.00 -22.15 -1.65
CA LEU A 346 0.23 -21.56 -2.20
C LEU A 346 1.09 -21.08 -1.03
N LEU A 347 2.18 -21.80 -0.77
CA LEU A 347 3.14 -21.46 0.29
C LEU A 347 4.37 -20.84 -0.34
N VAL A 348 4.71 -19.64 0.10
CA VAL A 348 5.84 -18.86 -0.44
C VAL A 348 6.82 -18.59 0.69
N SER A 349 8.09 -18.93 0.48
CA SER A 349 9.11 -18.64 1.48
C SER A 349 10.49 -18.46 0.90
N ALA A 350 11.38 -17.76 1.62
CA ALA A 350 12.79 -17.77 1.29
C ALA A 350 13.47 -19.07 1.74
N ARG A 351 12.91 -19.76 2.76
CA ARG A 351 13.43 -21.02 3.29
C ARG A 351 12.29 -21.94 3.73
N PHE A 352 12.29 -23.18 3.23
CA PHE A 352 11.38 -24.23 3.69
C PHE A 352 12.12 -25.21 4.59
N ALA A 353 11.51 -25.56 5.72
CA ALA A 353 11.98 -26.69 6.52
C ALA A 353 11.84 -28.00 5.72
N GLU A 354 12.79 -28.92 5.93
CA GLU A 354 12.74 -30.24 5.28
C GLU A 354 11.53 -31.06 5.76
N GLY A 355 10.95 -31.84 4.85
CA GLY A 355 9.90 -32.81 5.18
C GLY A 355 8.46 -32.27 5.18
N LEU A 356 8.24 -30.96 5.07
CA LEU A 356 6.89 -30.37 5.02
C LEU A 356 6.05 -30.93 3.87
N GLU A 357 6.65 -31.14 2.70
CA GLU A 357 6.00 -31.73 1.51
C GLU A 357 5.41 -33.11 1.79
N ARG A 358 6.09 -33.93 2.60
CA ARG A 358 5.60 -35.27 2.98
C ARG A 358 4.41 -35.20 3.92
N ALA A 359 4.35 -34.21 4.80
CA ALA A 359 3.16 -34.01 5.63
C ALA A 359 1.96 -33.56 4.78
N LEU A 360 2.19 -32.62 3.86
CA LEU A 360 1.17 -32.09 2.96
C LEU A 360 0.61 -33.14 2.00
N SER A 361 1.43 -34.07 1.49
CA SER A 361 0.99 -35.12 0.57
C SER A 361 -0.05 -36.07 1.15
N ALA A 362 -0.11 -36.20 2.48
CA ALA A 362 -1.12 -37.00 3.18
C ALA A 362 -2.49 -36.31 3.32
N LEU A 363 -2.55 -34.99 3.04
CA LEU A 363 -3.76 -34.19 3.09
C LEU A 363 -4.43 -34.12 1.72
N VAL A 364 -5.74 -34.00 1.68
CA VAL A 364 -6.54 -33.86 0.45
C VAL A 364 -6.52 -32.45 -0.16
N LEU A 365 -5.46 -31.70 0.15
CA LEU A 365 -5.25 -30.32 -0.24
C LEU A 365 -4.20 -30.27 -1.34
N PRO A 366 -4.53 -29.79 -2.54
CA PRO A 366 -3.53 -29.44 -3.53
C PRO A 366 -2.65 -28.32 -2.98
N PHE A 367 -1.34 -28.39 -3.21
CA PHE A 367 -0.39 -27.41 -2.72
C PHE A 367 0.68 -27.08 -3.77
N GLU A 368 1.22 -25.88 -3.68
CA GLU A 368 2.38 -25.40 -4.43
C GLU A 368 3.32 -24.66 -3.46
N LEU A 369 4.60 -24.97 -3.53
CA LEU A 369 5.68 -24.31 -2.79
C LEU A 369 6.48 -23.44 -3.76
N ARG A 370 6.74 -22.20 -3.40
CA ARG A 370 7.58 -21.28 -4.18
C ARG A 370 8.68 -20.66 -3.34
N ASP A 371 9.88 -20.67 -3.90
CA ASP A 371 11.04 -19.99 -3.35
C ASP A 371 11.05 -18.51 -3.80
N VAL A 372 11.54 -17.63 -2.92
CA VAL A 372 11.76 -16.21 -3.22
C VAL A 372 13.16 -16.04 -3.82
N ALA A 373 13.24 -15.80 -5.13
CA ALA A 373 14.50 -15.65 -5.86
C ALA A 373 14.88 -14.16 -5.97
N SER A 374 15.81 -13.72 -5.13
CA SER A 374 16.34 -12.34 -5.04
C SER A 374 15.36 -11.26 -4.56
N THR A 375 15.85 -10.38 -3.69
CA THR A 375 15.12 -9.23 -3.13
C THR A 375 15.73 -7.89 -3.54
N SER A 376 16.74 -7.92 -4.42
CA SER A 376 17.48 -6.75 -4.90
C SER A 376 16.70 -6.05 -6.03
N GLY A 377 15.64 -5.33 -5.68
CA GLY A 377 14.82 -4.56 -6.62
C GLY A 377 13.39 -4.32 -6.13
N ALA A 378 12.59 -3.58 -6.90
CA ALA A 378 11.17 -3.36 -6.63
C ALA A 378 10.29 -4.59 -6.94
N ARG A 379 10.82 -5.54 -7.71
CA ARG A 379 10.13 -6.77 -8.14
C ARG A 379 10.73 -7.98 -7.45
N VAL A 380 9.88 -8.90 -6.99
CA VAL A 380 10.30 -10.13 -6.32
C VAL A 380 9.94 -11.30 -7.23
N ASP A 381 10.94 -12.08 -7.64
CA ASP A 381 10.70 -13.25 -8.48
C ASP A 381 10.34 -14.46 -7.63
N LEU A 382 9.26 -15.15 -8.03
CA LEU A 382 8.79 -16.38 -7.41
C LEU A 382 9.13 -17.56 -8.31
N VAL A 383 9.89 -18.51 -7.77
CA VAL A 383 10.29 -19.72 -8.51
C VAL A 383 9.56 -20.92 -7.92
N SER A 384 8.90 -21.70 -8.78
CA SER A 384 8.24 -22.94 -8.35
C SER A 384 9.29 -23.93 -7.84
N ARG A 385 9.09 -24.42 -6.61
CA ARG A 385 9.96 -25.39 -5.94
C ARG A 385 9.38 -26.80 -6.04
N ALA A 386 8.12 -26.95 -5.63
CA ALA A 386 7.41 -28.22 -5.59
C ALA A 386 5.91 -28.00 -5.71
N ALA A 387 5.18 -28.99 -6.22
CA ALA A 387 3.72 -28.99 -6.26
C ALA A 387 3.18 -30.41 -6.06
N GLY A 388 1.99 -30.52 -5.48
CA GLY A 388 1.32 -31.80 -5.28
C GLY A 388 -0.20 -31.65 -5.27
N GLU A 389 -0.90 -32.65 -5.81
CA GLU A 389 -2.37 -32.72 -5.81
C GLU A 389 -2.96 -33.08 -4.43
N GLY A 390 -2.11 -33.50 -3.50
CA GLY A 390 -2.51 -34.08 -2.22
C GLY A 390 -3.04 -35.52 -2.37
N ALA A 391 -3.52 -36.07 -1.25
CA ALA A 391 -4.06 -37.41 -1.18
C ALA A 391 -5.48 -37.50 -1.75
N GLN A 392 -5.84 -38.70 -2.25
CA GLN A 392 -7.19 -38.96 -2.74
C GLN A 392 -8.23 -38.81 -1.61
N PRO A 393 -9.42 -38.24 -1.89
CA PRO A 393 -10.48 -38.11 -0.89
C PRO A 393 -10.94 -39.48 -0.38
N ARG A 394 -11.20 -39.58 0.93
CA ARG A 394 -11.87 -40.75 1.51
C ARG A 394 -13.29 -40.88 0.94
N PRO A 395 -13.76 -42.09 0.60
CA PRO A 395 -15.15 -42.28 0.23
C PRO A 395 -16.03 -41.85 1.40
N GLY A 396 -16.91 -40.86 1.18
CA GLY A 396 -17.79 -40.38 2.23
C GLY A 396 -18.56 -41.56 2.82
N ARG A 397 -18.49 -41.75 4.15
CA ARG A 397 -19.34 -42.72 4.85
C ARG A 397 -20.77 -42.35 4.52
N ARG A 398 -21.38 -43.02 3.53
CA ARG A 398 -22.81 -42.89 3.21
C ARG A 398 -23.54 -43.19 4.50
N GLY A 399 -23.99 -42.13 5.19
CA GLY A 399 -24.82 -42.26 6.36
C GLY A 399 -25.96 -43.19 5.98
N ARG A 400 -26.03 -44.35 6.63
CA ARG A 400 -27.21 -45.20 6.59
C ARG A 400 -28.38 -44.26 6.90
N ARG A 401 -29.17 -43.94 5.89
CA ARG A 401 -30.43 -43.21 6.06
C ARG A 401 -31.21 -43.99 7.10
N ARG A 402 -31.21 -43.49 8.33
CA ARG A 402 -32.07 -43.97 9.40
C ARG A 402 -33.47 -43.66 8.89
N GLY A 403 -34.16 -44.68 8.39
CA GLY A 403 -35.51 -44.58 7.86
C GLY A 403 -36.42 -44.01 8.93
N GLY A 404 -36.66 -42.70 8.87
CA GLY A 404 -37.66 -42.02 9.64
C GLY A 404 -39.03 -42.35 9.06
N ARG A 405 -39.61 -43.47 9.50
CA ARG A 405 -41.06 -43.63 9.54
C ARG A 405 -41.58 -42.58 10.54
N GLY A 406 -41.97 -41.42 10.01
CA GLY A 406 -42.76 -40.44 10.75
C GLY A 406 -44.13 -41.04 11.08
N ARG A 407 -44.28 -41.46 12.34
CA ARG A 407 -45.59 -41.64 12.98
C ARG A 407 -46.18 -40.25 13.22
N SER A 408 -47.16 -39.87 12.41
CA SER A 408 -48.19 -38.91 12.81
C SER A 408 -49.32 -39.71 13.46
N GLY A 409 -49.56 -39.48 14.75
CA GLY A 409 -50.76 -39.93 15.44
C GLY A 409 -51.50 -38.70 15.94
N PHE A 410 -52.71 -38.49 15.43
CA PHE A 410 -53.94 -38.04 16.11
C PHE A 410 -54.91 -37.54 15.04
N ASP A 411 -55.82 -38.41 14.59
CA ASP A 411 -57.22 -38.00 14.40
C ASP A 411 -58.16 -39.23 14.34
N GLU A 412 -59.41 -38.95 14.66
CA GLU A 412 -60.48 -39.79 15.17
C GLU A 412 -60.95 -40.98 14.31
N GLY A 413 -61.45 -42.01 15.02
CA GLY A 413 -62.82 -42.49 14.77
C GLY A 413 -63.01 -43.76 13.94
N ARG A 414 -63.69 -44.71 14.60
CA ARG A 414 -64.56 -45.79 14.05
C ARG A 414 -63.92 -47.00 13.37
N GLY A 415 -64.16 -48.15 14.02
CA GLY A 415 -65.07 -49.13 13.42
C GLY A 415 -64.46 -50.47 13.03
N ASP A 416 -64.58 -51.42 13.96
CA ASP A 416 -64.94 -52.83 13.80
C ASP A 416 -64.24 -53.76 12.78
N ALA A 417 -63.86 -54.91 13.36
CA ALA A 417 -63.96 -56.28 12.81
C ALA A 417 -63.00 -56.62 11.64
N ASP A 418 -62.40 -57.81 11.51
CA ASP A 418 -62.40 -59.06 12.26
C ASP A 418 -61.24 -59.91 11.65
N GLU A 419 -60.97 -61.07 12.27
CA GLU A 419 -60.35 -62.26 11.63
C GLU A 419 -58.83 -62.30 11.28
N ARG A 420 -58.06 -62.82 12.25
CA ARG A 420 -57.12 -64.00 12.26
C ARG A 420 -56.75 -64.69 10.91
N PRO A 421 -55.81 -65.68 10.91
CA PRO A 421 -54.36 -65.68 11.23
C PRO A 421 -53.53 -66.50 10.19
N SER A 422 -52.23 -66.74 10.49
CA SER A 422 -51.38 -67.86 9.98
C SER A 422 -50.91 -67.73 8.51
N SER A 423 -49.76 -68.24 8.03
CA SER A 423 -48.71 -69.16 8.50
C SER A 423 -47.62 -69.27 7.41
N ARG A 424 -46.42 -69.74 7.81
CA ARG A 424 -45.43 -70.56 7.05
C ARG A 424 -44.70 -69.89 5.86
N GLU A 425 -43.37 -69.69 5.93
CA GLU A 425 -42.23 -70.64 5.69
C GLU A 425 -41.98 -70.93 4.18
N PRO A 426 -40.79 -71.40 3.73
CA PRO A 426 -39.44 -70.80 3.79
C PRO A 426 -38.59 -71.02 2.48
N ALA A 427 -37.31 -70.62 2.50
CA ALA A 427 -36.12 -71.15 1.75
C ALA A 427 -36.13 -71.08 0.19
N GLU A 428 -35.04 -71.10 -0.59
CA GLU A 428 -33.72 -71.76 -0.56
C GLU A 428 -32.70 -71.01 -1.50
N ASP A 429 -31.39 -71.19 -1.25
CA ASP A 429 -30.28 -71.61 -2.14
C ASP A 429 -30.07 -70.95 -3.54
N ASP A 430 -28.87 -70.82 -4.13
CA ASP A 430 -27.51 -71.25 -3.81
C ASP A 430 -26.50 -70.50 -4.73
N ALA A 431 -25.26 -70.43 -4.25
CA ALA A 431 -23.94 -70.57 -4.90
C ALA A 431 -23.75 -70.34 -6.43
N ASP A 432 -22.72 -69.60 -6.86
CA ASP A 432 -21.35 -70.08 -7.24
C ASP A 432 -21.14 -69.76 -8.76
N ASP A 433 -19.98 -69.57 -9.40
CA ASP A 433 -18.56 -69.70 -9.08
C ASP A 433 -17.74 -69.19 -10.32
N ARG A 434 -16.51 -68.74 -10.03
CA ARG A 434 -15.25 -68.81 -10.82
C ARG A 434 -15.04 -68.20 -12.22
N GLY A 435 -13.83 -67.65 -12.37
CA GLY A 435 -12.98 -67.93 -13.54
C GLY A 435 -11.83 -66.95 -13.79
N ASP A 436 -10.65 -67.26 -13.23
CA ASP A 436 -9.37 -66.53 -13.27
C ASP A 436 -8.58 -66.60 -14.60
N ALA A 437 -7.48 -65.81 -14.62
CA ALA A 437 -6.10 -66.14 -15.05
C ALA A 437 -5.52 -65.20 -16.14
N GLU A 438 -4.48 -64.40 -15.80
CA GLU A 438 -3.02 -64.58 -16.13
C GLU A 438 -2.70 -64.12 -17.57
N GLU A 439 -1.56 -63.53 -17.95
CA GLU A 439 -0.20 -63.34 -17.42
C GLU A 439 0.54 -62.38 -18.39
N LEU A 440 1.58 -61.66 -17.91
CA LEU A 440 2.86 -61.28 -18.59
C LEU A 440 2.83 -60.48 -19.92
N ALA A 441 3.83 -59.72 -20.36
CA ALA A 441 5.04 -59.06 -19.87
C ALA A 441 5.52 -58.21 -21.09
N ALA A 442 6.13 -57.03 -20.89
CA ALA A 442 7.53 -56.74 -21.22
C ALA A 442 7.65 -55.68 -22.33
N GLU A 443 8.53 -54.69 -22.07
CA GLU A 443 9.53 -54.09 -22.99
C GLU A 443 9.01 -53.47 -24.32
N GLU A 444 9.43 -52.29 -24.79
CA GLU A 444 10.74 -51.66 -24.79
C GLU A 444 10.60 -50.23 -25.39
N ARG A 445 11.42 -49.29 -24.88
CA ARG A 445 12.18 -48.24 -25.59
C ARG A 445 11.56 -47.47 -26.79
N GLY A 446 11.60 -46.14 -26.64
CA GLY A 446 12.59 -45.35 -27.40
C GLY A 446 12.09 -44.37 -28.46
N SER A 447 12.81 -43.23 -28.51
CA SER A 447 12.85 -42.14 -29.53
C SER A 447 11.60 -41.27 -29.66
N GLU A 448 11.64 -40.00 -29.26
CA GLU A 448 12.34 -38.84 -29.87
C GLU A 448 11.79 -38.41 -31.24
N ALA A 449 11.52 -37.10 -31.27
CA ALA A 449 11.59 -36.18 -32.39
C ALA A 449 10.45 -36.16 -33.43
N ASP A 450 9.82 -34.99 -33.41
CA ASP A 450 9.61 -34.12 -34.55
C ASP A 450 8.38 -34.28 -35.46
N GLU A 451 7.61 -33.19 -35.37
CA GLU A 451 7.19 -32.33 -36.47
C GLU A 451 6.03 -32.77 -37.38
N ASN A 452 5.08 -31.84 -37.38
CA ASN A 452 4.34 -31.36 -38.54
C ASN A 452 3.52 -32.37 -39.35
N GLY A 453 2.23 -32.28 -39.08
CA GLY A 453 1.34 -31.75 -40.10
C GLY A 453 0.58 -32.79 -40.91
N GLY A 454 -0.59 -32.38 -41.37
CA GLY A 454 -1.27 -33.08 -42.45
C GLY A 454 -2.65 -33.61 -42.11
N ARG A 455 -3.61 -32.68 -42.15
CA ARG A 455 -4.94 -32.83 -42.74
C ARG A 455 -5.18 -34.15 -43.49
N GLY A 456 -6.31 -34.81 -43.20
CA GLY A 456 -6.93 -35.67 -44.20
C GLY A 456 -7.96 -36.65 -43.63
N ARG A 457 -9.21 -36.22 -43.44
CA ARG A 457 -10.32 -36.46 -44.37
C ARG A 457 -10.84 -37.91 -44.44
N ARG A 458 -12.17 -37.98 -44.29
CA ARG A 458 -13.15 -38.96 -44.80
C ARG A 458 -13.34 -40.16 -43.86
N GLY A 459 -14.54 -40.46 -43.37
CA GLY A 459 -15.85 -39.91 -43.68
C GLY A 459 -16.91 -41.00 -43.62
N ARG A 460 -18.16 -40.58 -43.84
CA ARG A 460 -19.32 -41.42 -44.21
C ARG A 460 -19.80 -42.35 -43.07
N ARG A 461 -21.09 -42.47 -42.75
CA ARG A 461 -22.31 -42.24 -43.54
C ARG A 461 -23.53 -42.40 -42.61
N ARG A 462 -24.56 -41.59 -42.90
CA ARG A 462 -26.01 -41.90 -42.96
C ARG A 462 -26.75 -42.17 -41.63
N ARG A 463 -27.66 -41.24 -41.26
CA ARG A 463 -29.13 -41.21 -41.52
C ARG A 463 -29.90 -42.13 -40.57
N GLY A 464 -30.91 -41.68 -39.81
CA GLY A 464 -31.49 -40.36 -39.67
C GLY A 464 -32.84 -40.39 -38.94
N ARG A 465 -33.39 -39.19 -38.69
CA ARG A 465 -34.78 -38.84 -38.29
C ARG A 465 -35.23 -39.42 -36.94
N ARG A 466 -35.81 -38.65 -36.02
CA ARG A 466 -36.93 -37.72 -36.24
C ARG A 466 -37.18 -36.90 -34.96
N GLY A 467 -37.38 -35.59 -35.12
CA GLY A 467 -38.36 -34.84 -34.33
C GLY A 467 -37.82 -33.89 -33.25
N GLY A 468 -38.05 -32.60 -33.45
CA GLY A 468 -38.60 -31.79 -32.35
C GLY A 468 -37.95 -30.45 -32.00
N ARG A 469 -38.07 -29.47 -32.91
CA ARG A 469 -38.42 -28.04 -32.67
C ARG A 469 -37.57 -27.15 -31.74
N GLY A 470 -37.07 -26.07 -32.37
CA GLY A 470 -36.90 -24.70 -31.83
C GLY A 470 -35.53 -24.45 -31.22
N ALA A 471 -34.48 -24.01 -31.94
CA ALA A 471 -34.30 -22.78 -32.74
C ALA A 471 -34.43 -21.49 -31.91
N GLU A 472 -33.54 -20.50 -31.96
CA GLU A 472 -32.25 -20.21 -32.65
C GLU A 472 -31.86 -18.81 -32.05
N SER A 473 -30.68 -18.62 -31.46
CA SER A 473 -29.37 -18.27 -32.05
C SER A 473 -29.27 -16.87 -32.70
N GLU A 474 -28.47 -16.01 -32.07
CA GLU A 474 -27.51 -15.12 -32.74
C GLU A 474 -26.65 -15.98 -33.71
N GLY A 475 -26.26 -15.59 -34.91
CA GLY A 475 -25.93 -14.27 -35.44
C GLY A 475 -24.47 -14.31 -35.89
N ALA A 476 -24.21 -14.64 -37.16
CA ALA A 476 -22.95 -14.33 -37.85
C ALA A 476 -23.08 -14.49 -39.38
N ASP A 477 -22.68 -13.41 -40.07
CA ASP A 477 -22.02 -13.30 -41.37
C ASP A 477 -22.70 -13.83 -42.65
N LEU A 478 -22.81 -12.95 -43.65
CA LEU A 478 -21.85 -12.91 -44.78
C LEU A 478 -22.23 -11.87 -45.85
N GLU A 479 -21.17 -11.37 -46.48
CA GLU A 479 -21.07 -10.52 -47.67
C GLU A 479 -21.89 -11.00 -48.90
N ARG A 480 -22.38 -10.06 -49.72
CA ARG A 480 -21.95 -9.85 -51.13
C ARG A 480 -22.83 -8.86 -51.90
N GLU A 481 -22.14 -7.95 -52.61
CA GLU A 481 -22.33 -7.47 -53.99
C GLU A 481 -23.77 -7.20 -54.53
N ALA A 482 -24.03 -5.95 -54.95
CA ALA A 482 -24.10 -5.57 -56.37
C ALA A 482 -25.01 -4.34 -56.63
N SER A 483 -24.43 -3.37 -57.35
CA SER A 483 -25.04 -2.51 -58.39
C SER A 483 -26.34 -1.74 -58.11
N GLY A 484 -26.19 -0.42 -57.96
CA GLY A 484 -26.63 0.60 -58.93
C GLY A 484 -28.10 0.73 -59.29
N ARG A 485 -28.68 1.90 -58.99
CA ARG A 485 -29.32 2.78 -59.99
C ARG A 485 -29.70 4.14 -59.42
N GLU A 486 -29.18 5.16 -60.09
CA GLU A 486 -29.58 6.57 -60.03
C GLU A 486 -31.02 6.79 -60.53
N SER A 487 -31.52 8.00 -60.23
CA SER A 487 -32.64 8.77 -60.84
C SER A 487 -33.76 9.02 -59.81
N ARG A 488 -34.31 10.21 -59.59
CA ARG A 488 -34.20 11.52 -60.24
C ARG A 488 -35.10 12.48 -59.42
N GLU A 489 -34.60 13.70 -59.17
CA GLU A 489 -35.28 14.99 -59.44
C GLU A 489 -36.74 15.19 -58.96
N LEU A 490 -37.02 16.08 -58.00
CA LEU A 490 -37.10 17.56 -58.07
C LEU A 490 -38.57 18.04 -58.00
N ARG A 491 -38.79 19.06 -57.14
CA ARG A 491 -39.67 20.26 -57.28
C ARG A 491 -40.59 20.51 -56.07
N GLU A 492 -40.34 21.60 -55.32
CA GLU A 492 -41.04 22.92 -55.35
C GLU A 492 -42.38 22.86 -54.58
N GLY A 493 -42.83 23.79 -53.74
CA GLY A 493 -42.43 25.12 -53.25
C GLY A 493 -43.27 25.43 -51.97
N ARG A 494 -42.85 26.34 -51.06
CA ARG A 494 -43.33 27.75 -50.90
C ARG A 494 -44.87 27.86 -50.79
N GLU A 495 -45.56 28.56 -49.88
CA GLU A 495 -45.38 29.67 -48.92
C GLU A 495 -46.49 29.47 -47.82
N SER A 496 -46.47 30.05 -46.62
CA SER A 496 -46.96 31.41 -46.33
C SER A 496 -46.88 31.75 -44.83
N ARG A 497 -46.64 33.04 -44.56
CA ARG A 497 -46.61 33.77 -43.29
C ARG A 497 -47.99 34.37 -42.97
N GLU A 498 -48.27 34.59 -41.67
CA GLU A 498 -48.99 35.71 -41.02
C GLU A 498 -49.08 35.38 -39.50
N GLY A 499 -49.03 36.26 -38.50
CA GLY A 499 -48.95 37.72 -38.41
C GLY A 499 -49.91 38.30 -37.34
N ARG A 500 -49.37 38.62 -36.14
CA ARG A 500 -49.74 39.68 -35.15
C ARG A 500 -50.96 39.62 -34.18
N ASP A 501 -50.59 39.93 -32.92
CA ASP A 501 -51.14 40.87 -31.91
C ASP A 501 -52.58 40.77 -31.36
N ALA A 502 -52.72 40.62 -30.01
CA ALA A 502 -53.35 41.60 -29.11
C ALA A 502 -53.44 41.11 -27.64
N ARG A 503 -53.46 42.06 -26.70
CA ARG A 503 -53.44 41.97 -25.22
C ARG A 503 -54.86 41.82 -24.63
N ASP A 504 -55.00 41.18 -23.46
CA ASP A 504 -55.47 41.80 -22.20
C ASP A 504 -55.93 40.77 -21.13
N ALA A 505 -55.46 41.06 -19.91
CA ALA A 505 -55.95 40.85 -18.54
C ALA A 505 -56.95 39.74 -18.12
N GLU A 506 -56.59 39.20 -16.94
CA GLU A 506 -57.42 38.80 -15.77
C GLU A 506 -57.90 37.34 -15.59
N ASP A 507 -57.59 36.89 -14.37
CA ASP A 507 -58.11 35.80 -13.55
C ASP A 507 -57.88 34.31 -13.89
N GLY A 508 -57.17 33.66 -12.96
CA GLY A 508 -57.67 32.42 -12.36
C GLY A 508 -56.91 31.13 -12.67
N GLY A 509 -55.90 30.84 -11.85
CA GLY A 509 -55.71 29.52 -11.25
C GLY A 509 -55.19 28.34 -12.09
N GLY A 510 -54.23 27.61 -11.51
CA GLY A 510 -54.14 26.16 -11.71
C GLY A 510 -53.03 25.65 -12.63
N GLU A 511 -51.91 25.32 -11.99
CA GLU A 511 -51.06 24.14 -12.22
C GLU A 511 -50.53 23.78 -13.63
N GLY A 512 -49.20 23.79 -13.71
CA GLY A 512 -48.47 22.58 -14.13
C GLY A 512 -47.87 22.60 -15.54
N GLY A 513 -46.62 23.05 -15.67
CA GLY A 513 -45.88 22.78 -16.90
C GLY A 513 -44.55 23.50 -17.10
N ARG A 514 -43.47 22.94 -16.52
CA ARG A 514 -42.09 22.88 -17.05
C ARG A 514 -41.48 24.19 -17.59
N ARG A 515 -40.52 24.75 -16.81
CA ARG A 515 -39.41 25.53 -17.37
C ARG A 515 -38.05 25.00 -16.92
N ARG A 516 -37.14 25.10 -17.89
CA ARG A 516 -35.73 24.74 -17.95
C ARG A 516 -34.95 25.27 -16.74
N ARG A 517 -34.12 24.41 -16.13
CA ARG A 517 -33.12 24.79 -15.13
C ARG A 517 -31.89 25.38 -15.83
N ARG A 518 -31.55 26.62 -15.47
CA ARG A 518 -30.19 27.16 -15.58
C ARG A 518 -29.43 26.69 -14.34
N PHE A 519 -28.15 26.37 -14.51
CA PHE A 519 -27.23 26.08 -13.41
C PHE A 519 -26.94 27.39 -12.66
N GLU A 520 -27.21 27.40 -11.36
CA GLU A 520 -26.65 28.35 -10.39
C GLU A 520 -25.43 27.66 -9.77
N GLU A 521 -24.31 28.39 -9.77
CA GLU A 521 -23.06 28.04 -9.12
C GLU A 521 -23.29 27.94 -7.61
N VAL A 522 -22.91 26.81 -7.02
CA VAL A 522 -22.91 26.61 -5.57
C VAL A 522 -21.45 26.56 -5.13
N SER A 523 -20.96 27.68 -4.61
CA SER A 523 -19.75 27.74 -3.79
C SER A 523 -20.06 27.11 -2.43
N LEU A 524 -19.30 26.09 -2.03
CA LEU A 524 -19.64 25.19 -0.91
C LEU A 524 -19.00 25.60 0.43
N MET A 525 -18.67 26.88 0.65
CA MET A 525 -18.07 27.34 1.92
C MET A 525 -18.57 28.68 2.48
N ASP A 526 -19.59 29.32 1.90
CA ASP A 526 -20.19 30.52 2.52
C ASP A 526 -21.65 30.25 2.92
N LEU A 527 -21.89 30.14 4.24
CA LEU A 527 -23.09 30.51 5.02
C LEU A 527 -23.36 29.51 6.16
N ASP A 528 -22.77 29.78 7.34
CA ASP A 528 -23.57 29.95 8.57
C ASP A 528 -22.78 30.84 9.57
N ASP A 529 -22.92 32.16 9.41
CA ASP A 529 -22.78 33.13 10.50
C ASP A 529 -24.09 33.94 10.51
N GLY A 530 -24.96 33.64 11.48
CA GLY A 530 -26.15 34.41 11.80
C GLY A 530 -25.87 35.42 12.93
N PRO A 531 -26.45 36.64 12.88
CA PRO A 531 -25.96 37.80 13.61
C PRO A 531 -26.51 37.90 15.04
N GLY A 532 -25.73 38.49 15.94
CA GLY A 532 -26.17 38.83 17.29
C GLY A 532 -25.35 39.94 17.93
N ASP A 533 -25.70 41.19 17.63
CA ASP A 533 -25.60 42.33 18.55
C ASP A 533 -27.07 42.69 18.87
N ASP A 534 -27.55 42.87 20.10
CA ASP A 534 -27.11 43.82 21.12
C ASP A 534 -27.80 43.50 22.47
N GLU A 535 -27.39 44.21 23.52
CA GLU A 535 -27.97 44.33 24.88
C GLU A 535 -27.25 43.62 26.05
N GLY A 536 -26.41 44.40 26.73
CA GLY A 536 -26.07 44.24 28.13
C GLY A 536 -27.08 44.88 29.09
N GLU A 537 -26.91 44.53 30.38
CA GLU A 537 -27.45 45.17 31.60
C GLU A 537 -28.94 44.98 31.98
N ARG A 538 -29.23 43.97 32.85
CA ARG A 538 -29.39 44.14 34.32
C ARG A 538 -30.19 43.01 35.00
N ALA A 539 -29.53 42.47 36.03
CA ALA A 539 -30.00 42.24 37.40
C ALA A 539 -31.10 41.21 37.74
N GLN A 540 -30.78 40.50 38.83
CA GLN A 540 -31.62 39.90 39.88
C GLN A 540 -32.01 38.41 39.79
N GLU A 541 -31.36 37.69 40.72
CA GLU A 541 -31.95 36.74 41.68
C GLU A 541 -32.27 35.31 41.26
N GLY A 542 -31.81 34.38 42.12
CA GLY A 542 -32.49 33.11 42.35
C GLY A 542 -31.67 31.85 42.10
N GLU A 543 -30.89 31.44 43.12
CA GLU A 543 -30.84 30.09 43.72
C GLU A 543 -31.41 28.88 42.93
N SER A 544 -30.91 27.64 42.97
CA SER A 544 -29.85 26.95 43.69
C SER A 544 -29.92 25.45 43.31
N ARG A 545 -28.75 24.81 43.11
CA ARG A 545 -28.39 23.37 43.42
C ARG A 545 -29.09 22.25 42.62
N GLY A 546 -28.46 21.13 42.23
CA GLY A 546 -27.12 20.52 42.35
C GLY A 546 -27.02 19.38 41.29
N ARG A 547 -26.03 18.47 41.20
CA ARG A 547 -25.07 17.89 42.15
C ARG A 547 -24.16 16.85 41.42
N ARG A 548 -22.90 16.70 41.90
CA ARG A 548 -21.97 15.52 41.88
C ARG A 548 -21.20 15.21 40.58
N GLY A 549 -19.90 14.86 40.57
CA GLY A 549 -18.85 14.60 41.58
C GLY A 549 -17.58 14.07 40.86
N ARG A 550 -16.39 14.67 41.02
CA ARG A 550 -15.26 14.36 41.94
C ARG A 550 -14.65 12.94 41.93
N SER A 551 -13.35 12.84 41.61
CA SER A 551 -12.32 11.95 42.20
C SER A 551 -10.99 12.20 41.45
N ARG A 552 -9.85 12.63 42.03
CA ARG A 552 -9.07 12.04 43.13
C ARG A 552 -8.12 13.06 43.76
N ARG A 553 -7.87 12.89 45.06
CA ARG A 553 -6.88 13.63 45.87
C ARG A 553 -5.74 12.70 46.29
N ARG A 554 -4.52 13.24 46.19
CA ARG A 554 -3.41 13.27 47.17
C ARG A 554 -2.70 12.00 47.66
N GLY A 555 -1.38 12.14 47.75
CA GLY A 555 -0.55 11.58 48.83
C GLY A 555 0.47 12.62 49.32
N ARG A 556 0.58 12.82 50.64
CA ARG A 556 1.84 13.18 51.31
C ARG A 556 1.76 13.03 52.84
N ARG A 557 2.73 12.25 53.35
CA ARG A 557 3.51 12.32 54.61
C ARG A 557 2.79 12.33 55.96
N SER A 558 3.16 11.38 56.82
CA SER A 558 4.12 11.61 57.93
C SER A 558 4.33 10.32 58.74
N GLY A 559 5.56 10.08 59.22
CA GLY A 559 5.81 9.10 60.28
C GLY A 559 5.49 9.70 61.67
N ARG A 560 5.30 8.83 62.68
CA ARG A 560 6.02 8.77 63.97
C ARG A 560 5.33 7.76 64.91
N ARG A 561 6.17 7.05 65.67
CA ARG A 561 5.86 6.04 66.70
C ARG A 561 5.30 6.64 68.00
N GLY A 562 4.47 5.85 68.68
CA GLY A 562 4.07 5.94 70.10
C GLY A 562 2.63 6.46 70.24
N GLY A 563 1.69 5.84 70.97
CA GLY A 563 1.66 4.70 71.89
C GLY A 563 0.42 4.86 72.80
N ALA A 564 -0.24 3.75 73.17
CA ALA A 564 -1.41 3.62 74.07
C ALA A 564 -2.73 4.28 73.60
N GLY A 565 -3.80 3.53 73.36
CA GLY A 565 -4.81 3.07 74.35
C GLY A 565 -5.90 4.16 74.43
N ASP A 566 -7.21 3.95 74.46
CA ASP A 566 -8.15 2.85 74.63
C ASP A 566 -9.54 3.46 74.28
N GLU A 567 -10.58 2.65 74.06
CA GLU A 567 -12.06 2.90 74.13
C GLU A 567 -12.59 4.36 73.99
N GLY A 568 -13.61 4.70 73.19
CA GLY A 568 -14.81 3.98 72.78
C GLY A 568 -15.91 5.03 72.46
N GLU A 569 -16.79 4.65 71.53
CA GLU A 569 -18.19 5.07 71.35
C GLU A 569 -18.65 6.55 71.35
N ALA A 570 -19.29 6.86 70.20
CA ALA A 570 -20.67 7.32 70.08
C ALA A 570 -21.00 8.85 70.06
N THR A 571 -21.50 9.20 68.87
CA THR A 571 -22.76 9.93 68.62
C THR A 571 -22.84 11.46 68.68
N ALA A 572 -23.48 11.95 67.61
CA ALA A 572 -24.51 12.99 67.54
C ALA A 572 -24.09 14.47 67.39
N GLU A 573 -24.36 14.94 66.18
CA GLU A 573 -25.25 16.07 65.84
C GLU A 573 -24.89 17.53 66.17
N ALA A 574 -25.02 18.30 65.09
CA ALA A 574 -25.73 19.58 64.95
C ALA A 574 -24.96 20.91 65.07
N ALA A 575 -25.09 21.68 63.98
CA ALA A 575 -25.27 23.14 63.87
C ALA A 575 -24.12 24.03 64.39
N SER A 576 -23.84 25.25 63.94
CA SER A 576 -24.25 26.19 62.87
C SER A 576 -23.28 27.39 63.04
N GLU A 577 -22.91 28.09 61.97
CA GLU A 577 -22.96 29.57 61.80
C GLU A 577 -21.55 30.09 61.46
N GLU A 578 -21.40 30.76 60.31
CA GLU A 578 -21.09 32.21 60.15
C GLU A 578 -19.73 32.59 60.77
N GLU A 579 -18.80 33.29 60.12
CA GLU A 579 -18.93 34.52 59.33
C GLU A 579 -17.56 34.89 58.72
N SER A 580 -17.60 35.85 57.79
CA SER A 580 -16.56 36.84 57.43
C SER A 580 -15.55 36.53 56.31
N ALA A 581 -15.51 37.52 55.40
CA ALA A 581 -14.71 37.64 54.21
C ALA A 581 -13.47 38.50 54.47
N GLU A 582 -12.41 38.30 53.68
CA GLU A 582 -11.44 39.36 53.38
C GLU A 582 -10.85 39.16 51.98
N VAL A 583 -10.87 40.23 51.19
CA VAL A 583 -10.37 40.36 49.82
C VAL A 583 -8.89 40.75 49.88
N VAL A 584 -8.04 40.13 49.05
CA VAL A 584 -6.69 40.63 48.74
C VAL A 584 -6.46 40.54 47.23
N THR A 585 -6.03 41.67 46.67
CA THR A 585 -5.73 41.98 45.27
C THR A 585 -4.37 41.44 44.81
N GLU A 586 -4.24 41.37 43.49
CA GLU A 586 -3.04 41.07 42.71
C GLU A 586 -1.98 42.18 42.83
N GLU A 587 -0.70 41.79 43.00
CA GLU A 587 0.52 42.43 42.47
C GLU A 587 1.74 41.63 42.96
N ASP A 588 2.44 40.92 42.05
CA ASP A 588 3.91 40.82 41.99
C ASP A 588 4.38 39.87 40.87
N LEU A 589 4.91 40.44 39.79
CA LEU A 589 5.70 39.75 38.75
C LEU A 589 7.10 40.38 38.76
N VAL A 590 8.13 39.54 38.87
CA VAL A 590 9.54 39.93 39.05
C VAL A 590 10.28 39.98 37.71
N ASP A 591 11.06 41.05 37.48
CA ASP A 591 11.82 41.36 36.27
C ASP A 591 13.10 40.51 36.07
N ALA A 592 13.55 40.42 34.82
CA ALA A 592 14.52 39.43 34.30
C ALA A 592 16.02 39.80 34.43
N ASP A 593 16.38 40.84 35.19
CA ASP A 593 17.77 41.31 35.27
C ASP A 593 18.62 40.67 36.41
N ASP A 594 18.01 39.88 37.30
CA ASP A 594 18.69 39.28 38.47
C ASP A 594 19.41 37.93 38.22
N LEU A 595 19.35 37.38 37.00
CA LEU A 595 20.02 36.11 36.67
C LEU A 595 21.51 36.25 36.30
N SER A 596 21.94 37.47 35.99
CA SER A 596 23.31 37.76 35.55
C SER A 596 24.32 37.76 36.70
N GLU A 597 23.88 38.07 37.92
CA GLU A 597 24.74 38.16 39.10
C GLU A 597 25.03 36.78 39.74
N ILE A 598 24.19 35.78 39.47
CA ILE A 598 24.33 34.42 40.00
C ILE A 598 25.42 33.63 39.25
N LEU A 599 25.70 33.95 37.99
CA LEU A 599 26.71 33.25 37.18
C LEU A 599 28.15 33.76 37.40
N ALA A 600 28.33 34.89 38.08
CA ALA A 600 29.65 35.48 38.34
C ALA A 600 30.33 34.99 39.64
N ARG A 601 29.73 34.02 40.36
CA ARG A 601 30.24 33.52 41.66
C ARG A 601 30.40 32.00 41.72
N LEU A 602 31.07 31.39 40.74
CA LEU A 602 31.65 30.06 40.93
C LEU A 602 33.18 30.16 41.13
N PRO A 603 33.75 29.45 42.13
CA PRO A 603 35.18 29.50 42.43
C PRO A 603 36.03 28.66 41.47
N ASP A 604 37.16 29.25 41.05
CA ASP A 604 38.26 28.63 40.30
C ASP A 604 39.05 27.68 41.21
N ASP A 605 38.83 26.37 41.10
CA ASP A 605 39.77 25.34 41.57
C ASP A 605 39.39 23.97 40.96
N VAL A 606 39.91 23.69 39.77
CA VAL A 606 39.87 22.36 39.13
C VAL A 606 41.32 21.97 38.77
N PRO A 607 41.81 20.80 39.20
CA PRO A 607 43.22 20.43 39.06
C PRO A 607 43.63 20.20 37.59
N GLU A 608 44.82 20.69 37.25
CA GLU A 608 45.49 20.55 35.95
C GLU A 608 45.68 19.08 35.58
N PHE A 609 45.14 18.68 34.42
CA PHE A 609 45.42 17.40 33.78
C PHE A 609 46.26 17.66 32.53
N GLU A 610 47.56 17.37 32.62
CA GLU A 610 48.51 17.46 31.50
C GLU A 610 48.26 16.35 30.47
N GLY A 611 48.15 16.74 29.20
CA GLY A 611 48.63 15.96 28.05
C GLY A 611 47.60 15.14 27.27
N GLY A 612 47.30 15.60 26.05
CA GLY A 612 46.78 14.76 24.96
C GLY A 612 45.77 15.47 24.05
N GLU A 613 46.19 15.78 22.82
CA GLU A 613 45.40 16.42 21.76
C GLU A 613 43.99 15.80 21.60
N ALA A 614 42.95 16.58 21.92
CA ALA A 614 41.56 16.19 21.74
C ALA A 614 41.01 16.73 20.41
N ARG A 615 40.94 15.81 19.44
CA ARG A 615 40.15 15.86 18.21
C ARG A 615 38.66 16.01 18.57
N ALA A 616 37.95 16.93 17.93
CA ALA A 616 36.50 17.09 18.08
C ALA A 616 35.75 15.79 17.69
N PRO A 617 34.61 15.46 18.32
CA PRO A 617 33.88 14.24 18.04
C PRO A 617 33.28 14.29 16.63
N ALA A 618 33.88 13.53 15.71
CA ALA A 618 33.24 13.14 14.47
C ALA A 618 32.16 12.12 14.80
N TYR A 619 30.93 12.38 14.35
CA TYR A 619 29.88 11.39 14.32
C TYR A 619 30.25 10.34 13.26
N ASP A 620 30.39 9.09 13.70
CA ASP A 620 30.52 7.90 12.86
C ASP A 620 29.23 7.72 12.05
N ASP A 621 29.28 8.06 10.77
CA ASP A 621 28.40 7.49 9.75
C ASP A 621 29.04 6.14 9.33
N GLU A 622 28.65 5.06 10.00
CA GLU A 622 28.99 3.68 9.61
C GLU A 622 28.18 3.31 8.35
N GLU A 623 28.69 3.68 7.17
CA GLU A 623 28.37 2.99 5.92
C GLU A 623 29.33 1.79 5.77
N GLU A 624 28.80 0.59 5.93
CA GLU A 624 29.51 -0.67 5.65
C GLU A 624 29.65 -0.85 4.13
N ASP A 625 30.81 -0.48 3.61
CA ASP A 625 31.31 -0.92 2.31
C ASP A 625 31.72 -2.40 2.40
N GLU A 626 30.84 -3.31 2.03
CA GLU A 626 31.23 -4.67 1.63
C GLU A 626 31.44 -4.70 0.13
N GLU A 627 32.69 -4.62 -0.34
CA GLU A 627 33.18 -5.51 -1.40
C GLU A 627 34.72 -5.56 -1.54
N GLU A 628 35.18 -6.81 -1.71
CA GLU A 628 36.42 -7.29 -2.32
C GLU A 628 37.80 -7.03 -1.66
N ARG A 629 38.18 -7.99 -0.79
CA ARG A 629 39.58 -8.39 -0.63
C ARG A 629 39.89 -9.61 -1.50
N GLY A 630 40.57 -9.38 -2.62
CA GLY A 630 40.98 -10.43 -3.56
C GLY A 630 42.22 -10.13 -4.42
N ARG A 631 43.34 -9.71 -3.81
CA ARG A 631 44.75 -9.83 -4.29
C ARG A 631 45.11 -9.44 -5.75
N GLY A 632 45.87 -8.35 -5.86
CA GLY A 632 47.24 -8.39 -6.39
C GLY A 632 47.46 -8.11 -7.89
N GLY A 633 48.03 -6.94 -8.19
CA GLY A 633 48.70 -6.71 -9.48
C GLY A 633 48.79 -5.24 -9.87
N ARG A 634 49.94 -4.61 -9.59
CA ARG A 634 50.29 -3.28 -10.13
C ARG A 634 50.31 -3.32 -11.66
N GLY A 635 49.49 -2.48 -12.28
CA GLY A 635 49.66 -1.96 -13.64
C GLY A 635 48.97 -0.60 -13.75
N PRO A 636 49.55 0.42 -14.39
CA PRO A 636 48.90 1.71 -14.56
C PRO A 636 47.76 1.54 -15.57
N ALA A 637 46.52 1.64 -15.09
CA ALA A 637 45.36 1.66 -15.97
C ALA A 637 45.35 2.95 -16.81
N PRO A 638 44.95 2.89 -18.09
CA PRO A 638 44.89 4.05 -18.96
C PRO A 638 43.83 5.03 -18.44
N ARG A 639 44.13 6.34 -18.49
CA ARG A 639 43.19 7.43 -18.19
C ARG A 639 41.89 7.21 -18.98
N ALA A 640 40.83 6.83 -18.28
CA ALA A 640 39.48 6.93 -18.80
C ALA A 640 39.22 8.40 -19.14
N VAL A 641 38.56 8.65 -20.27
CA VAL A 641 38.05 9.97 -20.62
C VAL A 641 36.98 10.28 -19.56
N GLU A 642 37.27 11.20 -18.65
CA GLU A 642 36.33 11.65 -17.63
C GLU A 642 35.11 12.27 -18.34
N ASP A 643 33.90 11.88 -17.92
CA ASP A 643 32.66 12.43 -18.43
C ASP A 643 32.63 13.94 -18.08
N PRO A 644 32.42 14.87 -19.03
CA PRO A 644 32.40 16.30 -18.73
C PRO A 644 31.39 16.70 -17.65
N ILE A 645 30.31 15.92 -17.47
CA ILE A 645 29.34 16.12 -16.40
C ILE A 645 29.98 15.88 -15.02
N ASP A 646 30.94 14.98 -14.93
CA ASP A 646 31.64 14.67 -13.68
C ASP A 646 32.57 15.82 -13.23
N GLU A 647 33.12 16.61 -14.15
CA GLU A 647 33.86 17.83 -13.81
C GLU A 647 32.95 18.88 -13.16
N VAL A 648 31.74 19.08 -13.70
CA VAL A 648 30.74 19.98 -13.11
C VAL A 648 30.33 19.49 -11.73
N ARG A 649 30.06 18.18 -11.57
CA ARG A 649 29.74 17.56 -10.27
C ARG A 649 30.89 17.69 -9.26
N ALA A 650 32.14 17.60 -9.71
CA ALA A 650 33.31 17.80 -8.87
C ALA A 650 33.44 19.26 -8.41
N ALA A 651 33.11 20.22 -9.27
CA ALA A 651 33.07 21.64 -8.93
C ALA A 651 32.00 21.94 -7.87
N MET A 652 30.81 21.33 -7.96
CA MET A 652 29.72 21.52 -6.99
C MET A 652 30.07 21.10 -5.55
N ARG A 653 31.10 20.27 -5.34
CA ARG A 653 31.56 19.88 -3.99
C ARG A 653 32.38 20.97 -3.29
N ARG A 654 32.72 22.06 -3.99
CA ARG A 654 33.49 23.20 -3.48
C ARG A 654 32.56 24.37 -3.11
N ARG A 655 33.10 25.34 -2.37
CA ARG A 655 32.40 26.62 -2.15
C ARG A 655 32.17 27.30 -3.49
N SER A 656 30.92 27.56 -3.83
CA SER A 656 30.56 28.05 -5.17
C SER A 656 29.69 29.30 -5.11
N ALA A 657 29.75 30.10 -6.17
CA ALA A 657 28.96 31.29 -6.40
C ALA A 657 27.88 30.99 -7.46
N VAL A 658 26.67 31.48 -7.24
CA VAL A 658 25.56 31.30 -8.20
C VAL A 658 24.99 32.66 -8.57
N LEU A 659 24.92 32.92 -9.88
CA LEU A 659 24.33 34.11 -10.49
C LEU A 659 23.07 33.69 -11.26
N VAL A 660 21.97 34.40 -11.04
CA VAL A 660 20.64 34.01 -11.50
C VAL A 660 19.97 35.17 -12.23
N HIS A 661 19.34 34.89 -13.37
CA HIS A 661 18.51 35.87 -14.06
C HIS A 661 17.24 36.17 -13.25
N ALA A 662 16.80 37.42 -13.29
CA ALA A 662 15.60 37.94 -12.61
C ALA A 662 14.27 37.42 -13.20
N ASP A 663 14.09 36.10 -13.22
CA ASP A 663 12.86 35.43 -13.63
C ASP A 663 12.59 34.17 -12.80
N PRO A 664 11.32 33.72 -12.67
CA PRO A 664 10.98 32.57 -11.83
C PRO A 664 11.63 31.24 -12.27
N ASP A 665 11.79 30.99 -13.57
CA ASP A 665 12.34 29.73 -14.09
C ASP A 665 13.81 29.57 -13.67
N SER A 666 14.60 30.62 -13.94
CA SER A 666 16.01 30.68 -13.56
C SER A 666 16.20 30.61 -12.05
N LEU A 667 15.30 31.24 -11.28
CA LEU A 667 15.32 31.20 -9.81
C LEU A 667 15.07 29.79 -9.26
N PHE A 668 14.09 29.06 -9.76
CA PHE A 668 13.85 27.68 -9.33
C PHE A 668 15.01 26.75 -9.70
N ALA A 669 15.56 26.89 -10.90
CA ALA A 669 16.75 26.15 -11.32
C ALA A 669 17.94 26.45 -10.39
N ALA A 670 18.15 27.72 -10.04
CA ALA A 670 19.21 28.14 -9.12
C ALA A 670 19.02 27.60 -7.70
N ILE A 671 17.79 27.59 -7.16
CA ILE A 671 17.49 27.03 -5.84
C ILE A 671 17.87 25.56 -5.80
N LEU A 672 17.51 24.79 -6.84
CA LEU A 672 17.82 23.36 -6.91
C LEU A 672 19.31 23.09 -7.02
N LEU A 673 20.02 23.85 -7.86
CA LEU A 673 21.47 23.77 -7.96
C LEU A 673 22.15 24.11 -6.62
N ALA A 674 21.72 25.22 -6.01
CA ALA A 674 22.25 25.71 -4.75
C ALA A 674 22.09 24.70 -3.60
N ARG A 675 21.01 23.91 -3.62
CA ARG A 675 20.79 22.80 -2.68
C ARG A 675 21.75 21.64 -2.89
N ASP A 676 22.19 21.35 -4.13
CA ASP A 676 23.18 20.29 -4.39
C ASP A 676 24.60 20.74 -3.97
N ILE A 677 24.95 22.01 -4.21
CA ILE A 677 26.27 22.59 -3.92
C ILE A 677 26.62 22.60 -2.41
N ARG A 678 25.64 22.69 -1.50
CA ARG A 678 25.75 22.78 -0.02
C ARG A 678 26.52 23.98 0.54
N GLN A 679 27.67 24.35 -0.03
CA GLN A 679 28.50 25.46 0.41
C GLN A 679 28.44 26.61 -0.58
N LEU A 680 27.55 27.57 -0.33
CA LEU A 680 27.41 28.76 -1.16
C LEU A 680 28.28 29.89 -0.62
N GLU A 681 29.15 30.43 -1.45
CA GLU A 681 29.84 31.69 -1.20
C GLU A 681 28.87 32.87 -1.33
N GLY A 682 28.01 32.84 -2.36
CA GLY A 682 26.87 33.74 -2.51
C GLY A 682 25.91 33.32 -3.61
N LEU A 683 24.70 33.90 -3.57
CA LEU A 683 23.61 33.66 -4.52
C LEU A 683 22.99 35.01 -4.89
N TRP A 684 23.24 35.45 -6.12
CA TRP A 684 22.82 36.77 -6.59
C TRP A 684 21.81 36.68 -7.71
N ILE A 685 20.85 37.59 -7.70
CA ILE A 685 19.88 37.76 -8.78
C ILE A 685 20.05 39.12 -9.44
N TYR A 686 20.03 39.15 -10.78
CA TYR A 686 20.14 40.38 -11.55
C TYR A 686 19.26 40.33 -12.81
N PRO A 687 18.71 41.46 -13.26
CA PRO A 687 18.13 41.55 -14.59
C PRO A 687 19.21 41.42 -15.66
N GLN A 688 18.83 41.05 -16.88
CA GLN A 688 19.75 40.89 -18.02
C GLN A 688 20.68 42.10 -18.24
N SER A 689 20.16 43.32 -18.06
CA SER A 689 20.91 44.56 -18.24
C SER A 689 22.05 44.75 -17.23
N GLU A 690 22.04 44.02 -16.12
CA GLU A 690 23.02 44.13 -15.03
C GLU A 690 23.97 42.95 -14.94
N LEU A 691 23.95 42.02 -15.90
CA LEU A 691 24.90 40.89 -15.97
C LEU A 691 26.36 41.35 -15.86
N MET A 692 26.72 42.44 -16.52
CA MET A 692 28.08 42.99 -16.47
C MET A 692 28.45 43.60 -15.11
N THR A 693 27.47 43.96 -14.28
CA THR A 693 27.73 44.41 -12.90
C THR A 693 28.37 43.28 -12.10
N PHE A 694 27.81 42.06 -12.18
CA PHE A 694 28.39 40.89 -11.51
C PHE A 694 29.85 40.66 -11.92
N PHE A 695 30.15 40.65 -13.22
CA PHE A 695 31.51 40.40 -13.70
C PHE A 695 32.51 41.50 -13.32
N ARG A 696 32.06 42.74 -13.14
CA ARG A 696 32.92 43.90 -12.84
C ARG A 696 33.14 44.16 -11.36
N SER A 697 32.28 43.63 -10.48
CA SER A 697 32.38 43.85 -9.03
C SER A 697 32.44 42.54 -8.25
N ILE A 698 31.38 41.74 -8.31
CA ILE A 698 31.24 40.56 -7.46
C ILE A 698 32.24 39.48 -7.86
N ALA A 699 32.34 39.17 -9.15
CA ALA A 699 33.19 38.08 -9.63
C ALA A 699 34.69 38.31 -9.36
N THR A 700 35.13 39.57 -9.30
CA THR A 700 36.52 39.95 -8.98
C THR A 700 36.86 39.80 -7.50
N ASP A 701 35.85 39.78 -6.62
CA ASP A 701 36.03 39.61 -5.18
C ASP A 701 35.97 38.13 -4.74
N LEU A 702 35.55 37.23 -5.63
CA LEU A 702 35.53 35.78 -5.38
C LEU A 702 36.94 35.19 -5.42
N ARG A 703 37.19 34.15 -4.61
CA ARG A 703 38.48 33.44 -4.59
C ARG A 703 38.80 32.81 -5.95
N ASP A 704 40.09 32.66 -6.24
CA ASP A 704 40.59 32.13 -7.53
C ASP A 704 40.07 30.71 -7.86
N ASP A 705 39.76 29.90 -6.84
CA ASP A 705 39.28 28.52 -6.97
C ASP A 705 37.76 28.33 -6.86
N THR A 706 36.99 29.41 -6.62
CA THR A 706 35.54 29.37 -6.47
C THR A 706 34.84 29.11 -7.82
N PRO A 707 34.09 28.00 -7.98
CA PRO A 707 33.25 27.79 -9.15
C PRO A 707 32.10 28.80 -9.22
N ILE A 708 31.78 29.25 -10.43
CA ILE A 708 30.74 30.25 -10.71
C ILE A 708 29.70 29.62 -11.63
N PHE A 709 28.45 29.61 -11.20
CA PHE A 709 27.32 29.12 -11.98
C PHE A 709 26.46 30.29 -12.44
N VAL A 710 26.28 30.47 -13.75
CA VAL A 710 25.45 31.51 -14.36
C VAL A 710 24.19 30.86 -14.94
N ILE A 711 23.01 31.31 -14.53
CA ILE A 711 21.73 30.65 -14.82
C ILE A 711 20.76 31.66 -15.45
N GLY A 712 20.25 31.33 -16.64
CA GLY A 712 19.17 32.05 -17.33
C GLY A 712 19.59 33.31 -18.10
N PHE A 713 20.89 33.56 -18.26
CA PHE A 713 21.38 34.74 -18.96
C PHE A 713 21.72 34.43 -20.41
N THR A 714 21.33 35.35 -21.29
CA THR A 714 21.94 35.45 -22.62
C THR A 714 23.27 36.20 -22.50
N PRO A 715 24.31 35.88 -23.29
CA PRO A 715 25.55 36.63 -23.31
C PRO A 715 25.32 37.93 -24.06
N SER A 716 24.70 38.91 -23.40
CA SER A 716 24.35 40.20 -23.99
C SER A 716 24.82 41.35 -23.09
N PRO A 717 25.63 42.31 -23.61
CA PRO A 717 26.20 42.35 -24.96
C PRO A 717 27.31 41.31 -25.16
N ALA A 718 27.23 40.53 -26.25
CA ALA A 718 28.02 39.31 -26.44
C ALA A 718 29.53 39.52 -26.35
N ARG A 719 30.07 40.52 -27.04
CA ARG A 719 31.52 40.75 -27.06
C ARG A 719 32.10 40.98 -25.66
N ASP A 720 31.47 41.82 -24.87
CA ASP A 720 31.96 42.19 -23.53
C ASP A 720 31.78 41.04 -22.54
N VAL A 721 30.64 40.35 -22.61
CA VAL A 721 30.35 39.19 -21.75
C VAL A 721 31.29 38.03 -22.07
N VAL A 722 31.48 37.67 -23.33
CA VAL A 722 32.40 36.58 -23.73
C VAL A 722 33.83 36.91 -23.30
N GLN A 723 34.27 38.16 -23.46
CA GLN A 723 35.59 38.61 -23.00
C GLN A 723 35.71 38.53 -21.48
N ALA A 724 34.72 39.00 -20.72
CA ALA A 724 34.74 38.94 -19.26
C ALA A 724 34.70 37.50 -18.73
N SER A 725 33.82 36.66 -19.29
CA SER A 725 33.68 35.24 -18.93
C SER A 725 34.98 34.46 -19.19
N SER A 726 35.75 34.82 -20.23
CA SER A 726 37.03 34.14 -20.56
C SER A 726 38.06 34.17 -19.43
N LEU A 727 37.98 35.17 -18.55
CA LEU A 727 38.87 35.30 -17.39
C LEU A 727 38.63 34.20 -16.34
N TYR A 728 37.47 33.56 -16.38
CA TYR A 728 37.02 32.55 -15.42
C TYR A 728 36.93 31.14 -16.03
N ARG A 729 37.68 30.90 -17.11
CA ARG A 729 37.75 29.61 -17.78
C ARG A 729 38.15 28.49 -16.80
N GLY A 730 37.44 27.36 -16.88
CA GLY A 730 37.69 26.19 -16.01
C GLY A 730 37.04 26.28 -14.63
N ARG A 731 36.37 27.39 -14.30
CA ARG A 731 35.56 27.52 -13.08
C ARG A 731 34.16 28.10 -13.31
N LEU A 732 33.87 28.62 -14.51
CA LEU A 732 32.58 29.19 -14.85
C LEU A 732 31.74 28.22 -15.67
N HIS A 733 30.52 27.95 -15.20
CA HIS A 733 29.52 27.10 -15.85
C HIS A 733 28.28 27.93 -16.17
N TRP A 734 27.72 27.74 -17.36
CA TRP A 734 26.62 28.54 -17.89
C TRP A 734 25.44 27.65 -18.26
N PHE A 735 24.26 28.02 -17.79
CA PHE A 735 22.98 27.36 -18.08
C PHE A 735 22.02 28.40 -18.64
N ASP A 736 21.52 28.20 -19.85
CA ASP A 736 20.50 29.11 -20.40
C ASP A 736 19.54 28.41 -21.36
N ARG A 737 18.27 28.82 -21.28
CA ARG A 737 17.21 28.33 -22.15
C ARG A 737 17.05 29.14 -23.43
N HIS A 738 17.50 30.39 -23.49
CA HIS A 738 17.23 31.23 -24.65
C HIS A 738 18.00 30.75 -25.90
N ALA A 739 17.42 30.98 -27.08
CA ALA A 739 18.12 30.75 -28.34
C ALA A 739 19.12 31.88 -28.59
N TRP A 740 20.40 31.55 -28.72
CA TRP A 740 21.44 32.52 -29.00
C TRP A 740 21.76 32.58 -30.50
N PRO A 741 22.29 33.71 -30.99
CA PRO A 741 22.96 33.72 -32.27
C PRO A 741 24.07 32.64 -32.28
N PRO A 742 24.13 31.78 -33.32
CA PRO A 742 25.12 30.70 -33.37
C PRO A 742 26.56 31.19 -33.18
N GLU A 743 26.90 32.38 -33.67
CA GLU A 743 28.19 33.02 -33.50
C GLU A 743 28.55 33.28 -32.03
N ASP A 744 27.58 33.71 -31.22
CA ASP A 744 27.78 34.05 -29.81
C ASP A 744 27.90 32.78 -28.97
N LEU A 745 27.09 31.76 -29.27
CA LEU A 745 27.18 30.43 -28.65
C LEU A 745 28.53 29.76 -28.93
N MET A 746 28.97 29.78 -30.19
CA MET A 746 30.28 29.25 -30.57
C MET A 746 31.42 30.04 -29.91
N ALA A 747 31.32 31.37 -29.82
CA ALA A 747 32.31 32.21 -29.17
C ALA A 747 32.41 31.92 -27.67
N LEU A 748 31.27 31.77 -26.96
CA LEU A 748 31.27 31.45 -25.53
C LEU A 748 31.78 30.03 -25.26
N ARG A 749 31.32 29.02 -26.04
CA ARG A 749 31.83 27.64 -25.96
C ARG A 749 33.34 27.58 -26.25
N GLY A 750 33.84 28.36 -27.20
CA GLY A 750 35.28 28.46 -27.49
C GLY A 750 36.08 29.13 -26.36
N SER A 751 35.46 30.07 -25.65
CA SER A 751 36.07 30.81 -24.54
C SER A 751 36.15 29.99 -23.25
N LEU A 752 35.05 29.35 -22.85
CA LEU A 752 34.92 28.63 -21.59
C LEU A 752 35.24 27.13 -21.68
N GLY A 753 35.01 26.54 -22.86
CA GLY A 753 34.89 25.09 -23.05
C GLY A 753 33.46 24.73 -23.45
N ALA A 754 33.29 23.76 -24.34
CA ALA A 754 31.97 23.36 -24.83
C ALA A 754 31.09 22.84 -23.70
N ASP A 755 31.67 22.06 -22.79
CA ASP A 755 30.97 21.42 -21.67
C ASP A 755 30.64 22.39 -20.53
N ALA A 756 31.26 23.57 -20.52
CA ALA A 756 30.97 24.63 -19.57
C ALA A 756 29.72 25.43 -19.93
N VAL A 757 29.14 25.24 -21.13
CA VAL A 757 27.97 25.96 -21.62
C VAL A 757 26.86 24.99 -21.99
N MET A 758 25.86 24.88 -21.10
CA MET A 758 24.69 24.03 -21.22
C MET A 758 23.50 24.85 -21.70
N GLY A 759 22.92 24.45 -22.84
CA GLY A 759 21.85 25.19 -23.52
C GLY A 759 22.34 26.22 -24.54
N GLY A 760 21.54 27.27 -24.77
CA GLY A 760 21.74 28.28 -25.84
C GLY A 760 21.05 27.97 -27.17
N ASP A 761 20.43 26.79 -27.29
CA ASP A 761 19.81 26.29 -28.52
C ASP A 761 18.28 26.60 -28.60
N GLY A 762 17.75 27.35 -27.63
CA GLY A 762 16.32 27.67 -27.56
C GLY A 762 15.49 26.56 -26.93
N LEU A 763 15.65 26.38 -25.62
CA LEU A 763 14.93 25.48 -24.73
C LEU A 763 13.75 26.18 -24.03
N ASP A 764 12.85 25.39 -23.46
CA ASP A 764 11.62 25.92 -22.83
C ASP A 764 11.88 26.39 -21.39
N SER A 765 12.76 25.69 -20.68
CA SER A 765 13.11 25.91 -19.27
C SER A 765 14.60 25.66 -19.04
N THR A 766 15.18 26.36 -18.07
CA THR A 766 16.56 26.16 -17.58
C THR A 766 16.63 25.01 -16.57
N LEU A 767 15.48 24.60 -16.03
CA LEU A 767 15.35 23.59 -14.99
C LEU A 767 15.90 22.22 -15.41
N PRO A 768 15.55 21.65 -16.59
CA PRO A 768 16.06 20.33 -16.99
C PRO A 768 17.58 20.33 -17.13
N LEU A 769 18.16 21.39 -17.70
CA LEU A 769 19.61 21.53 -17.89
C LEU A 769 20.37 21.45 -16.55
N VAL A 770 19.86 22.16 -15.53
CA VAL A 770 20.45 22.11 -14.19
C VAL A 770 20.27 20.73 -13.57
N LEU A 771 19.08 20.15 -13.69
CA LEU A 771 18.75 18.86 -13.08
C LEU A 771 19.54 17.67 -13.64
N GLU A 772 20.01 17.74 -14.89
CA GLU A 772 20.93 16.74 -15.48
C GLU A 772 22.30 16.75 -14.79
N THR A 773 22.73 17.92 -14.32
CA THR A 773 24.02 18.08 -13.63
C THR A 773 23.96 17.77 -12.14
N CYS A 774 22.78 17.91 -11.52
CA CYS A 774 22.57 17.63 -10.10
C CYS A 774 22.79 16.14 -9.80
N SER A 775 23.62 15.84 -8.81
CA SER A 775 23.95 14.47 -8.41
C SER A 775 23.03 13.91 -7.32
N ARG A 776 22.32 14.78 -6.60
CA ARG A 776 21.47 14.40 -5.47
C ARG A 776 20.05 14.90 -5.66
N ARG A 777 19.11 13.96 -5.79
CA ARG A 777 17.68 14.24 -5.64
C ARG A 777 17.22 13.82 -4.26
N SER A 778 16.94 14.80 -3.42
CA SER A 778 16.23 14.56 -2.17
C SER A 778 14.73 14.71 -2.39
N ARG A 779 13.92 14.01 -1.60
CA ARG A 779 12.44 14.13 -1.63
C ARG A 779 11.95 15.58 -1.54
N PHE A 780 12.72 16.46 -0.89
CA PHE A 780 12.35 17.88 -0.84
C PHE A 780 12.69 18.61 -2.14
N SER A 781 13.82 18.28 -2.78
CA SER A 781 14.16 18.83 -4.09
C SER A 781 13.16 18.39 -5.15
N ASP A 782 12.68 17.14 -5.10
CA ASP A 782 11.58 16.66 -5.95
C ASP A 782 10.31 17.51 -5.75
N LYS A 783 9.96 17.81 -4.49
CA LYS A 783 8.83 18.70 -4.18
C LYS A 783 9.03 20.13 -4.69
N LEU A 784 10.26 20.62 -4.81
CA LEU A 784 10.54 21.92 -5.41
C LEU A 784 10.45 21.86 -6.94
N VAL A 785 10.86 20.75 -7.57
CA VAL A 785 10.62 20.49 -8.99
C VAL A 785 9.13 20.44 -9.27
N ASP A 786 8.35 19.70 -8.47
CA ASP A 786 6.89 19.63 -8.58
C ASP A 786 6.24 21.01 -8.43
N LEU A 787 6.75 21.86 -7.52
CA LEU A 787 6.28 23.23 -7.34
C LEU A 787 6.57 24.10 -8.57
N ALA A 788 7.79 24.03 -9.11
CA ALA A 788 8.22 24.79 -10.29
C ALA A 788 7.48 24.34 -11.55
N THR A 789 7.18 23.05 -11.68
CA THR A 789 6.56 22.43 -12.86
C THR A 789 5.04 22.29 -12.75
N GLY A 790 4.42 22.80 -11.68
CA GLY A 790 2.97 22.73 -11.47
C GLY A 790 2.41 21.33 -11.22
N ARG A 791 3.25 20.32 -10.98
CA ARG A 791 2.88 18.94 -10.63
C ARG A 791 2.60 18.75 -9.13
N PHE A 792 2.74 19.82 -8.38
CA PHE A 792 2.52 19.83 -6.94
C PHE A 792 1.12 19.36 -6.56
N THR A 793 0.99 18.57 -5.49
CA THR A 793 -0.32 18.12 -5.01
C THR A 793 -1.15 19.29 -4.50
N GLN A 794 -2.50 19.20 -4.56
CA GLN A 794 -3.39 20.23 -4.01
C GLN A 794 -3.09 20.53 -2.54
N HIS A 795 -3.00 19.47 -1.75
CA HIS A 795 -2.66 19.57 -0.33
C HIS A 795 -1.34 20.32 -0.10
N ASP A 796 -0.26 19.96 -0.80
CA ASP A 796 1.03 20.62 -0.58
C ASP A 796 1.00 22.08 -1.10
N PHE A 797 0.30 22.33 -2.21
CA PHE A 797 0.14 23.67 -2.79
C PHE A 797 -0.57 24.62 -1.84
N GLU A 798 -1.69 24.21 -1.25
CA GLU A 798 -2.41 25.00 -0.25
C GLU A 798 -1.59 25.16 1.03
N ARG A 799 -0.94 24.10 1.48
CA ARG A 799 -0.21 24.09 2.75
C ARG A 799 1.01 25.00 2.77
N TRP A 800 1.75 25.10 1.66
CA TRP A 800 2.92 25.99 1.57
C TRP A 800 3.30 26.43 0.16
N GLY A 801 2.95 25.66 -0.87
CA GLY A 801 3.37 25.95 -2.25
C GLY A 801 2.88 27.31 -2.77
N ARG A 802 1.65 27.70 -2.46
CA ARG A 802 1.05 28.98 -2.87
C ARG A 802 1.83 30.18 -2.34
N LEU A 803 2.19 30.16 -1.05
CA LEU A 803 3.01 31.20 -0.45
C LEU A 803 4.40 31.25 -1.09
N TRP A 804 5.05 30.10 -1.21
CA TRP A 804 6.43 30.05 -1.69
C TRP A 804 6.57 30.33 -3.19
N ARG A 805 5.55 30.03 -3.99
CA ARG A 805 5.48 30.44 -5.40
C ARG A 805 5.35 31.96 -5.52
N ALA A 806 4.42 32.57 -4.77
CA ALA A 806 4.26 34.02 -4.75
C ALA A 806 5.54 34.73 -4.28
N ARG A 807 6.23 34.18 -3.27
CA ARG A 807 7.52 34.71 -2.82
C ARG A 807 8.64 34.52 -3.82
N ALA A 808 8.72 33.39 -4.51
CA ALA A 808 9.71 33.21 -5.56
C ALA A 808 9.53 34.27 -6.66
N GLU A 809 8.28 34.61 -7.01
CA GLU A 809 7.97 35.69 -7.93
C GLU A 809 8.31 37.09 -7.37
N GLU A 810 8.17 37.31 -6.07
CA GLU A 810 8.62 38.54 -5.43
C GLU A 810 10.16 38.65 -5.44
N ILE A 811 10.85 37.56 -5.11
CA ILE A 811 12.32 37.47 -5.08
C ILE A 811 12.89 37.64 -6.48
N SER A 812 12.23 37.11 -7.51
CA SER A 812 12.69 37.26 -8.91
C SER A 812 12.69 38.71 -9.38
N ARG A 813 11.96 39.61 -8.71
CA ARG A 813 11.95 41.06 -8.98
C ARG A 813 12.99 41.84 -8.18
N LYS A 814 13.71 41.20 -7.24
CA LYS A 814 14.79 41.83 -6.48
C LYS A 814 16.08 41.89 -7.31
N THR A 815 17.09 42.56 -6.77
CA THR A 815 18.42 42.64 -7.37
C THR A 815 19.47 42.61 -6.26
N GLY A 816 20.52 41.80 -6.44
CA GLY A 816 21.58 41.59 -5.44
C GLY A 816 21.54 40.23 -4.75
N ASP A 817 22.13 40.14 -3.56
CA ASP A 817 22.20 38.88 -2.78
C ASP A 817 20.82 38.51 -2.22
N ILE A 818 20.35 37.31 -2.56
CA ILE A 818 19.04 36.77 -2.16
C ILE A 818 19.16 35.54 -1.25
N ARG A 819 20.37 35.22 -0.77
CA ARG A 819 20.60 34.02 0.04
C ARG A 819 19.74 34.00 1.32
N SER A 820 19.55 35.14 1.98
CA SER A 820 18.72 35.23 3.18
C SER A 820 17.23 35.03 2.89
N ASP A 821 16.74 35.54 1.75
CA ASP A 821 15.34 35.39 1.34
C ASP A 821 15.00 33.92 1.01
N LEU A 822 15.98 33.20 0.47
CA LEU A 822 15.84 31.79 0.10
C LEU A 822 16.29 30.81 1.18
N ALA A 823 16.78 31.29 2.33
CA ALA A 823 17.30 30.42 3.39
C ALA A 823 16.34 29.28 3.78
N PRO A 824 15.01 29.49 3.88
CA PRO A 824 14.08 28.39 4.17
C PRO A 824 13.99 27.36 3.03
N LEU A 825 14.08 27.77 1.76
CA LEU A 825 14.09 26.85 0.62
C LEU A 825 15.42 26.10 0.48
N LEU A 826 16.54 26.71 0.89
CA LEU A 826 17.87 26.11 0.82
C LEU A 826 18.13 25.12 1.97
N ALA A 827 17.79 25.49 3.21
CA ALA A 827 18.12 24.71 4.41
C ALA A 827 16.92 24.01 5.07
N GLY A 828 15.69 24.43 4.78
CA GLY A 828 14.49 23.95 5.44
C GLY A 828 13.99 22.60 4.97
N ARG A 829 12.88 22.16 5.57
CA ARG A 829 12.06 21.01 5.15
C ARG A 829 10.67 21.50 4.74
N PRO A 830 9.89 20.73 3.94
CA PRO A 830 8.51 21.08 3.61
C PRO A 830 7.65 21.41 4.85
N SER A 831 7.90 20.74 5.98
CA SER A 831 7.20 21.01 7.25
C SER A 831 7.50 22.40 7.82
N ASP A 832 8.70 22.92 7.61
CA ASP A 832 9.10 24.23 8.11
C ASP A 832 8.49 25.33 7.24
N LEU A 833 8.48 25.11 5.92
CA LEU A 833 7.76 25.97 4.97
C LEU A 833 6.26 26.03 5.29
N ALA A 834 5.66 24.90 5.65
CA ALA A 834 4.27 24.82 6.07
C ALA A 834 3.98 25.57 7.37
N LYS A 835 4.87 25.49 8.36
CA LYS A 835 4.73 26.26 9.61
C LYS A 835 4.83 27.75 9.34
N GLU A 836 5.77 28.16 8.50
CA GLU A 836 5.91 29.55 8.11
C GLU A 836 4.69 30.03 7.31
N ALA A 837 4.17 29.19 6.41
CA ALA A 837 2.98 29.50 5.63
C ALA A 837 1.73 29.65 6.50
N ALA A 838 1.54 28.77 7.49
CA ALA A 838 0.45 28.87 8.44
C ALA A 838 0.53 30.12 9.33
N ALA A 839 1.72 30.69 9.52
CA ALA A 839 1.94 31.90 10.31
C ALA A 839 1.81 33.20 9.50
N ARG A 840 1.53 33.13 8.19
CA ARG A 840 1.39 34.30 7.32
C ARG A 840 0.06 34.29 6.59
N GLU A 841 -0.36 35.47 6.19
CA GLU A 841 -1.52 35.62 5.32
C GLU A 841 -1.23 35.00 3.95
N LEU A 842 -2.19 34.21 3.45
CA LEU A 842 -2.07 33.56 2.15
C LEU A 842 -2.16 34.62 1.04
N PRO A 843 -1.26 34.59 0.04
CA PRO A 843 -1.34 35.52 -1.09
C PRO A 843 -2.64 35.28 -1.86
N PRO A 844 -3.15 36.24 -2.65
CA PRO A 844 -4.39 36.07 -3.44
C PRO A 844 -4.32 34.85 -4.38
N PRO A 845 -5.47 34.30 -4.81
CA PRO A 845 -5.47 33.18 -5.73
C PRO A 845 -4.75 33.58 -7.02
N PRO A 846 -3.99 32.65 -7.63
CA PRO A 846 -3.24 32.97 -8.83
C PRO A 846 -4.20 33.29 -9.99
N PRO A 847 -3.82 34.19 -10.91
CA PRO A 847 -4.70 34.67 -11.98
C PRO A 847 -5.23 33.56 -12.89
N GLU A 848 -4.51 32.44 -12.99
CA GLU A 848 -4.92 31.23 -13.69
C GLU A 848 -6.26 30.68 -13.17
N VAL A 849 -6.58 30.83 -11.88
CA VAL A 849 -7.85 30.35 -11.30
C VAL A 849 -9.04 31.07 -11.95
N ALA A 850 -8.98 32.42 -11.99
CA ALA A 850 -10.03 33.21 -12.62
C ALA A 850 -10.08 32.97 -14.13
N TRP A 851 -8.91 32.93 -14.79
CA TRP A 851 -8.81 32.71 -16.22
C TRP A 851 -9.41 31.36 -16.64
N ILE A 852 -9.10 30.30 -15.89
CA ILE A 852 -9.69 28.98 -16.11
C ILE A 852 -11.19 29.05 -15.88
N ALA A 853 -11.67 29.58 -14.75
CA ALA A 853 -13.09 29.63 -14.40
C ALA A 853 -13.98 30.30 -15.46
N GLU A 854 -13.48 31.36 -16.10
CA GLU A 854 -14.22 32.14 -17.10
C GLU A 854 -14.29 31.50 -18.50
N ARG A 855 -13.53 30.43 -18.75
CA ARG A 855 -13.38 29.84 -20.10
C ARG A 855 -13.82 28.39 -20.13
N ASP A 856 -14.23 27.93 -21.31
CA ASP A 856 -14.43 26.51 -21.57
C ASP A 856 -13.32 25.97 -22.46
N PHE A 857 -12.90 24.73 -22.16
CA PHE A 857 -11.79 24.08 -22.84
C PHE A 857 -12.26 22.84 -23.59
N ARG A 858 -11.50 22.47 -24.63
CA ARG A 858 -11.78 21.25 -25.37
C ARG A 858 -11.43 20.03 -24.51
N LEU A 859 -12.37 19.10 -24.42
CA LEU A 859 -12.17 17.80 -23.78
C LEU A 859 -12.06 16.70 -24.84
N VAL A 860 -11.06 15.85 -24.72
CA VAL A 860 -10.82 14.71 -25.59
C VAL A 860 -10.94 13.43 -24.76
N TYR A 861 -11.86 12.56 -25.13
CA TYR A 861 -12.15 11.31 -24.42
C TYR A 861 -11.54 10.13 -25.19
N PHE A 862 -10.73 9.31 -24.52
CA PHE A 862 -10.19 8.09 -25.11
C PHE A 862 -9.89 7.03 -24.05
N GLY A 863 -10.44 5.83 -24.22
CA GLY A 863 -10.33 4.78 -23.20
C GLY A 863 -10.94 5.23 -21.87
N SER A 864 -10.18 5.08 -20.78
CA SER A 864 -10.51 5.59 -19.44
C SER A 864 -9.99 7.00 -19.17
N HIS A 865 -9.39 7.66 -20.16
CA HIS A 865 -8.77 8.97 -19.99
C HIS A 865 -9.65 10.09 -20.55
N VAL A 866 -9.60 11.21 -19.83
CA VAL A 866 -10.15 12.49 -20.25
C VAL A 866 -8.98 13.44 -20.29
N MET A 867 -8.74 14.05 -21.45
CA MET A 867 -7.68 15.03 -21.65
C MET A 867 -8.28 16.40 -21.92
N VAL A 868 -7.88 17.39 -21.13
CA VAL A 868 -8.21 18.79 -21.37
C VAL A 868 -7.14 19.45 -22.24
N VAL A 869 -7.56 20.16 -23.29
CA VAL A 869 -6.64 20.85 -24.22
C VAL A 869 -6.75 22.36 -24.01
N LEU A 870 -5.60 23.00 -23.74
CA LEU A 870 -5.52 24.42 -23.36
C LEU A 870 -4.58 25.22 -24.26
N GLU A 871 -5.04 26.41 -24.63
CA GLU A 871 -4.21 27.48 -25.18
C GLU A 871 -4.16 28.60 -24.14
N VAL A 872 -3.06 28.67 -23.41
CA VAL A 872 -2.85 29.52 -22.23
C VAL A 872 -2.31 30.88 -22.66
N ASP A 873 -2.89 31.96 -22.15
CA ASP A 873 -2.40 33.31 -22.44
C ASP A 873 -0.92 33.46 -22.07
N ALA A 874 -0.15 34.20 -22.88
CA ALA A 874 1.31 34.30 -22.73
C ALA A 874 1.77 34.84 -21.36
N SER A 875 0.92 35.62 -20.68
CA SER A 875 1.18 36.17 -19.34
C SER A 875 0.95 35.17 -18.20
N LEU A 876 0.33 34.02 -18.48
CA LEU A 876 -0.03 33.02 -17.48
C LEU A 876 0.97 31.86 -17.47
N ASP A 877 0.99 31.17 -16.35
CA ASP A 877 1.77 29.97 -16.15
C ASP A 877 1.04 28.76 -16.75
N VAL A 878 1.63 28.19 -17.81
CA VAL A 878 1.05 27.06 -18.55
C VAL A 878 0.91 25.82 -17.68
N HIS A 879 1.83 25.58 -16.76
CA HIS A 879 1.81 24.41 -15.89
C HIS A 879 0.70 24.50 -14.85
N LEU A 880 0.53 25.68 -14.24
CA LEU A 880 -0.52 25.93 -13.26
C LEU A 880 -1.91 25.94 -13.92
N ALA A 881 -2.05 26.60 -15.06
CA ALA A 881 -3.30 26.61 -15.82
C ALA A 881 -3.73 25.20 -16.23
N ALA A 882 -2.80 24.39 -16.75
CA ALA A 882 -3.07 23.01 -17.13
C ALA A 882 -3.56 22.18 -15.94
N ARG A 883 -2.95 22.33 -14.77
CA ARG A 883 -3.39 21.65 -13.54
C ARG A 883 -4.79 22.08 -13.09
N ILE A 884 -5.03 23.39 -12.96
CA ILE A 884 -6.33 23.91 -12.52
C ILE A 884 -7.45 23.46 -13.47
N ALA A 885 -7.17 23.37 -14.77
CA ALA A 885 -8.12 22.80 -15.72
C ALA A 885 -8.36 21.31 -15.51
N ARG A 886 -7.32 20.50 -15.27
CA ARG A 886 -7.51 19.07 -14.96
C ARG A 886 -8.44 18.89 -13.77
N GLU A 887 -8.19 19.66 -12.70
CA GLU A 887 -9.02 19.64 -11.49
C GLU A 887 -10.46 20.08 -11.77
N ARG A 888 -10.66 21.18 -12.52
CA ARG A 888 -12.01 21.68 -12.86
C ARG A 888 -12.84 20.65 -13.65
N TYR A 889 -12.21 19.95 -14.58
CA TYR A 889 -12.92 19.04 -15.50
C TYR A 889 -12.84 17.56 -15.08
N ASP A 890 -12.26 17.26 -13.92
CA ASP A 890 -11.96 15.89 -13.49
C ASP A 890 -11.20 15.10 -14.58
N ALA A 891 -10.29 15.79 -15.28
CA ALA A 891 -9.54 15.24 -16.40
C ALA A 891 -8.23 14.61 -15.90
N THR A 892 -7.97 13.38 -16.32
CA THR A 892 -6.75 12.65 -15.94
C THR A 892 -5.50 13.16 -16.66
N LEU A 893 -5.67 13.84 -17.80
CA LEU A 893 -4.60 14.35 -18.65
C LEU A 893 -4.85 15.81 -19.05
N SER A 894 -3.79 16.52 -19.41
CA SER A 894 -3.84 17.81 -20.06
C SER A 894 -2.79 17.93 -21.15
N LEU A 895 -3.17 18.60 -22.23
CA LEU A 895 -2.26 19.06 -23.26
C LEU A 895 -2.37 20.59 -23.32
N ALA A 896 -1.35 21.30 -22.89
CA ALA A 896 -1.36 22.75 -22.78
C ALA A 896 -0.22 23.38 -23.57
N ARG A 897 -0.49 24.52 -24.21
CA ARG A 897 0.52 25.37 -24.86
C ARG A 897 0.26 26.82 -24.52
N ARG A 898 1.27 27.69 -24.68
CA ARG A 898 1.02 29.13 -24.69
C ARG A 898 0.48 29.58 -26.04
N VAL A 899 -0.28 30.67 -26.06
CA VAL A 899 -0.69 31.35 -27.29
C VAL A 899 0.58 31.82 -28.02
N ASP A 900 0.62 31.63 -29.34
CA ASP A 900 1.75 31.92 -30.22
C ASP A 900 3.05 31.11 -29.96
N ASP A 901 2.99 30.12 -29.06
CA ASP A 901 4.06 29.16 -28.82
C ASP A 901 3.82 27.85 -29.59
N GLU A 902 4.92 27.20 -29.97
CA GLU A 902 4.97 25.89 -30.63
C GLU A 902 5.24 24.75 -29.64
N THR A 903 5.61 25.07 -28.39
CA THR A 903 5.87 24.07 -27.35
C THR A 903 4.59 23.68 -26.62
N PHE A 904 4.40 22.37 -26.48
CA PHE A 904 3.35 21.75 -25.70
C PHE A 904 3.91 21.13 -24.42
N VAL A 905 3.11 21.23 -23.37
CA VAL A 905 3.28 20.52 -22.10
C VAL A 905 2.19 19.46 -22.04
N PHE A 906 2.62 18.20 -21.94
CA PHE A 906 1.75 17.06 -21.71
C PHE A 906 1.95 16.55 -20.29
N ALA A 907 0.86 16.49 -19.52
CA ALA A 907 0.92 16.13 -18.10
C ALA A 907 -0.38 15.44 -17.67
N GLY A 908 -0.35 14.72 -16.57
CA GLY A 908 -1.55 14.15 -15.97
C GLY A 908 -1.63 14.35 -14.47
N ASP A 909 -2.70 13.80 -13.89
CA ASP A 909 -2.90 13.78 -12.45
C ASP A 909 -2.14 12.62 -11.80
N GLU A 910 -1.27 12.94 -10.84
CA GLU A 910 -0.54 11.95 -10.05
C GLU A 910 -1.36 11.43 -8.85
N GLY A 911 -2.51 12.06 -8.55
CA GLY A 911 -3.29 11.83 -7.35
C GLY A 911 -4.26 10.64 -7.39
N THR A 912 -4.64 10.13 -8.56
CA THR A 912 -5.90 9.37 -8.71
C THR A 912 -5.79 7.88 -9.12
N GLY A 913 -4.62 7.23 -9.13
CA GLY A 913 -4.55 5.83 -9.57
C GLY A 913 -3.38 4.96 -9.09
N LYS A 914 -3.61 3.63 -9.08
CA LYS A 914 -2.64 2.57 -8.78
C LYS A 914 -1.54 2.37 -9.84
N ARG A 915 -1.52 3.17 -10.92
CA ARG A 915 -0.55 3.10 -12.02
C ARG A 915 0.01 4.49 -12.29
N ALA A 916 1.33 4.65 -12.22
CA ALA A 916 1.99 5.85 -12.71
C ALA A 916 1.86 5.86 -14.24
N LEU A 917 1.40 6.96 -14.82
CA LEU A 917 1.28 7.07 -16.27
C LEU A 917 2.61 7.57 -16.86
N ASP A 918 3.08 6.94 -17.94
CA ASP A 918 4.32 7.33 -18.61
C ASP A 918 4.08 8.38 -19.71
N TYR A 919 4.08 9.65 -19.32
CA TYR A 919 3.90 10.76 -20.25
C TYR A 919 5.13 10.99 -21.14
N LEU A 920 6.32 10.60 -20.68
CA LEU A 920 7.59 10.80 -21.39
C LEU A 920 7.66 9.89 -22.61
N ALA A 921 7.26 8.62 -22.44
CA ALA A 921 7.12 7.68 -23.55
C ALA A 921 6.15 8.18 -24.64
N VAL A 922 5.14 8.96 -24.28
CA VAL A 922 4.24 9.58 -25.27
C VAL A 922 4.94 10.69 -26.04
N SER A 923 5.70 11.57 -25.39
CA SER A 923 6.47 12.60 -26.11
C SER A 923 7.53 12.02 -27.06
N GLU A 924 8.22 10.96 -26.62
CA GLU A 924 9.17 10.23 -27.47
C GLU A 924 8.47 9.59 -28.67
N HIS A 925 7.36 8.88 -28.43
CA HIS A 925 6.56 8.28 -29.49
C HIS A 925 6.04 9.31 -30.51
N LEU A 926 5.61 10.48 -30.05
CA LEU A 926 5.18 11.55 -30.95
C LEU A 926 6.34 12.07 -31.81
N ALA A 927 7.53 12.25 -31.23
CA ALA A 927 8.71 12.70 -31.97
C ALA A 927 9.22 11.64 -32.96
N GLU A 928 9.12 10.35 -32.62
CA GLU A 928 9.48 9.25 -33.51
C GLU A 928 8.52 9.12 -34.70
N LYS A 929 7.22 9.33 -34.46
CA LYS A 929 6.17 9.09 -35.46
C LYS A 929 5.83 10.30 -36.32
N LEU A 930 5.95 11.50 -35.78
CA LEU A 930 5.61 12.75 -36.45
C LEU A 930 6.87 13.56 -36.68
N GLU A 931 7.39 13.59 -37.91
CA GLU A 931 8.67 14.23 -38.25
C GLU A 931 8.75 15.72 -37.89
N TRP A 932 7.61 16.39 -37.74
CA TRP A 932 7.50 17.80 -37.38
C TRP A 932 7.32 18.04 -35.87
N VAL A 933 7.36 16.97 -35.06
CA VAL A 933 7.40 17.01 -33.60
C VAL A 933 8.82 16.78 -33.12
N GLU A 934 9.29 17.61 -32.19
CA GLU A 934 10.60 17.49 -31.55
C GLU A 934 10.42 17.31 -30.04
N ALA A 935 10.85 16.17 -29.49
CA ALA A 935 10.88 15.97 -28.04
C ALA A 935 11.87 16.95 -27.38
N ARG A 936 11.56 17.37 -26.16
CA ARG A 936 12.32 18.40 -25.43
C ARG A 936 12.88 17.81 -24.13
N PRO A 937 13.95 18.39 -23.56
CA PRO A 937 14.54 17.89 -22.33
C PRO A 937 13.52 17.78 -21.19
N ASP A 938 13.60 16.68 -20.46
CA ASP A 938 12.57 16.18 -19.56
C ASP A 938 13.14 15.70 -18.22
N ALA A 939 14.36 16.11 -17.86
CA ALA A 939 14.97 15.73 -16.58
C ALA A 939 14.17 16.20 -15.35
N ASP A 940 13.25 17.15 -15.51
CA ASP A 940 12.25 17.56 -14.51
C ASP A 940 10.96 16.71 -14.55
N HIS A 941 11.01 15.60 -15.29
CA HIS A 941 9.96 14.63 -15.53
C HIS A 941 8.73 15.18 -16.28
N VAL A 942 8.80 16.38 -16.85
CA VAL A 942 7.69 16.98 -17.58
C VAL A 942 7.80 16.65 -19.06
N ALA A 943 6.79 15.96 -19.61
CA ALA A 943 6.75 15.67 -21.04
C ALA A 943 6.50 16.96 -21.82
N ARG A 944 7.50 17.35 -22.62
CA ARG A 944 7.45 18.52 -23.50
C ARG A 944 7.80 18.12 -24.91
N PHE A 945 7.10 18.71 -25.87
CA PHE A 945 7.44 18.56 -27.28
C PHE A 945 7.07 19.81 -28.06
N ARG A 946 7.87 20.14 -29.07
CA ARG A 946 7.66 21.26 -29.97
C ARG A 946 6.99 20.78 -31.24
N VAL A 947 6.01 21.53 -31.73
CA VAL A 947 5.30 21.27 -32.98
C VAL A 947 5.63 22.37 -33.97
N ARG A 948 6.49 22.07 -34.95
CA ARG A 948 6.96 23.05 -35.93
C ARG A 948 5.81 23.60 -36.77
N ASP A 949 5.86 24.88 -37.13
CA ASP A 949 4.93 25.55 -38.06
C ASP A 949 3.43 25.36 -37.73
N LEU A 950 3.06 25.18 -36.44
CA LEU A 950 1.67 24.92 -36.04
C LEU A 950 0.70 26.00 -36.55
N ALA A 951 1.11 27.27 -36.52
CA ALA A 951 0.29 28.39 -36.98
C ALA A 951 -0.04 28.31 -38.49
N ARG A 952 0.82 27.68 -39.28
CA ARG A 952 0.60 27.47 -40.73
C ARG A 952 -0.14 26.18 -41.03
N HIS A 953 -0.07 25.21 -40.11
CA HIS A 953 -0.61 23.87 -40.24
C HIS A 953 -1.45 23.48 -39.01
N PRO A 954 -2.60 24.14 -38.78
CA PRO A 954 -3.43 23.89 -37.59
C PRO A 954 -3.96 22.45 -37.51
N GLU A 955 -4.06 21.74 -38.65
CA GLU A 955 -4.43 20.33 -38.73
C GLU A 955 -3.51 19.41 -37.91
N ARG A 956 -2.24 19.82 -37.69
CA ARG A 956 -1.27 19.08 -36.87
C ARG A 956 -1.73 18.87 -35.44
N MET A 957 -2.54 19.79 -34.89
CA MET A 957 -3.14 19.61 -33.58
C MET A 957 -4.03 18.37 -33.53
N GLU A 958 -4.87 18.16 -34.55
CA GLU A 958 -5.76 16.99 -34.61
C GLU A 958 -4.97 15.69 -34.77
N GLU A 959 -3.88 15.72 -35.54
CA GLU A 959 -2.98 14.57 -35.72
C GLU A 959 -2.30 14.18 -34.39
N ILE A 960 -1.80 15.15 -33.61
CA ILE A 960 -1.25 14.89 -32.26
C ILE A 960 -2.31 14.27 -31.37
N LEU A 961 -3.51 14.86 -31.31
CA LEU A 961 -4.59 14.36 -30.45
C LEU A 961 -5.01 12.94 -30.81
N ALA A 962 -5.11 12.65 -32.11
CA ALA A 962 -5.39 11.30 -32.60
C ALA A 962 -4.26 10.33 -32.24
N GLU A 963 -3.01 10.77 -32.35
CA GLU A 963 -1.85 9.93 -32.07
C GLU A 963 -1.72 9.61 -30.57
N ILE A 964 -1.92 10.59 -29.69
CA ILE A 964 -1.97 10.37 -28.23
C ILE A 964 -3.07 9.37 -27.89
N ALA A 965 -4.25 9.51 -28.51
CA ALA A 965 -5.36 8.58 -28.27
C ALA A 965 -5.09 7.15 -28.76
N MET A 966 -4.38 6.99 -29.88
CA MET A 966 -3.95 5.68 -30.40
C MET A 966 -2.81 5.08 -29.57
N GLY A 967 -1.87 5.90 -29.12
CA GLY A 967 -0.73 5.54 -28.28
C GLY A 967 -1.07 5.32 -26.80
N ARG A 968 -2.35 5.25 -26.42
CA ARG A 968 -2.78 5.12 -25.02
C ARG A 968 -2.16 3.96 -24.25
N SER A 969 -1.76 2.88 -24.93
CA SER A 969 -1.10 1.74 -24.28
C SER A 969 0.29 2.09 -23.75
N LEU A 970 0.93 3.15 -24.25
CA LEU A 970 2.20 3.67 -23.75
C LEU A 970 2.02 4.37 -22.40
N LEU A 971 0.86 5.01 -22.17
CA LEU A 971 0.53 5.63 -20.89
C LEU A 971 0.39 4.61 -19.76
N GLU A 972 0.04 3.36 -20.06
CA GLU A 972 -0.24 2.31 -19.07
C GLU A 972 0.91 1.30 -18.85
N ARG A 973 2.08 1.53 -19.48
CA ARG A 973 3.29 0.71 -19.26
C ARG A 973 3.87 0.98 -17.88
#